data_AF-A0ABD3YC10-F1
#
_entry.id   AF-A0ABD3YC10-F1
#
_cell.length_a   1.000
_cell.length_b   1.000
_cell.length_c   1.000
_cell.angle_alpha   90.00
_cell.angle_beta   90.00
_cell.angle_gamma   90.00
#
_symmetry.space_group_name_H-M   'P 1'
#
loop_
_entity.id
_entity.type
_entity.pdbx_description
1 polymer ?
#
loop_
_entity_poly.entity_id
_entity_poly.type
_entity_poly.pdbx_seq_one_letter_code
_entity_poly.pdbx_strand_id
1 'polypeptide(L)'
;MDNQVLQILNIAPRNTGQDLEALRQQGIARIQQFAPNTWTDHNRFDPGVTVLEVLVYVLSDLSYKLDYPIPELLAQPHSGGSVKFYEPEQVLFSHCVTEDDYRRLILDLLEVKNVHVISRQTEDSNATVLDFNVLLYSTNDDKKTNVTQLISRVFSQARCVNHRLGDITFYDVSKVTIGMTLSLQHVDNLVALLTDLYTLIGREISPDIPKYSAQQLLQLGMSTGQIYQGPKLHHGFVLDEDLHKSSYSVRLFSSDILSVLHGYENIERVNAFRFLADQNNADGNYNAQDGYEFWQIQFGSDDNEKIVNIAQLGFDEDNFFNGLNLLIDGQSYQLTEQEKTLIRQGLQVLNQAPQVTQSVMLPKFEQAGHLGLSDYRSLQNELPQVYAVAEHTLNEAIDSTEKARLLQFKGYLHLFDQILADQHKQLDVLPDILSLPKPQSFESLGKLLDCMLASESLNAQQVDVFWQHACTLPHSQLSQALEEISGIEHLLDTQSLNYRQRGMQHSLESDFSIAQLTRLNQSVDHLLARFAERPVDSNLLKYKAVFALYAPSLKDERDPNPDESLLERLVLLRQYIDKCRLLSEIGDLGQNRCRGFDYLSKTLQYQHCSSMAKGIMRRLGMSHPGQMPLATHNRESFYLVEGSLLTTPALSDTLHVILPDWTTRFATAEFQDFVQRTIREYTPLHMPVQCLWLDRETMSLFERLYYGWLNYFAQTQRTRFSEQNDTLLNITEQLSQLLSSFLIEPKSTDDKGHTHWLLADLILTYQALQHGNWNAIKATIVELLNTYDSEHSNTDFIITGQNADQIHDSVNENILSHDANFPDGFDADTIFYLTAQHHIDEICRPSLQEHASRQQRLAISYTPLAYLKPLFPVSISAINPISPEKYQFIVANSTPNRI
;
A
#
# COMPACT_ATOMS: atom_id res chain seq x y z
N MET A 1 -30.73 26.62 12.62
CA MET A 1 -29.77 26.81 11.51
C MET A 1 -30.28 25.96 10.39
N ASP A 2 -30.90 26.60 9.40
CA ASP A 2 -31.50 25.92 8.26
C ASP A 2 -30.39 25.32 7.41
N ASN A 3 -30.38 23.98 7.33
CA ASN A 3 -29.62 23.22 6.35
C ASN A 3 -30.24 23.50 4.96
N GLN A 4 -29.90 24.64 4.36
CA GLN A 4 -29.97 24.77 2.92
C GLN A 4 -28.89 23.87 2.35
N VAL A 5 -29.30 22.66 1.96
CA VAL A 5 -28.56 21.82 1.02
C VAL A 5 -28.21 22.72 -0.16
N LEU A 6 -26.92 23.08 -0.28
CA LEU A 6 -26.36 23.66 -1.49
C LEU A 6 -26.54 22.62 -2.60
N GLN A 7 -27.70 22.63 -3.26
CA GLN A 7 -27.83 21.99 -4.56
C GLN A 7 -26.89 22.76 -5.49
N ILE A 8 -25.79 22.11 -5.86
CA ILE A 8 -25.00 22.55 -7.00
C ILE A 8 -25.96 22.49 -8.19
N LEU A 9 -26.48 23.65 -8.59
CA LEU A 9 -27.33 23.74 -9.77
C LEU A 9 -26.51 23.23 -10.95
N ASN A 10 -26.99 22.18 -11.62
CA ASN A 10 -26.34 21.58 -12.79
C ASN A 10 -26.47 22.47 -14.05
N ILE A 11 -26.84 23.73 -13.87
CA ILE A 11 -26.96 24.74 -14.91
C ILE A 11 -25.73 25.63 -14.75
N ALA A 12 -24.79 25.52 -15.69
CA ALA A 12 -23.65 26.41 -15.73
C ALA A 12 -24.17 27.86 -15.68
N PRO A 13 -23.69 28.72 -14.74
CA PRO A 13 -24.06 30.12 -14.74
C PRO A 13 -23.72 30.70 -16.12
N ARG A 14 -24.60 31.56 -16.66
CA ARG A 14 -24.28 32.29 -17.89
C ARG A 14 -22.93 32.98 -17.68
N ASN A 15 -21.95 32.67 -18.53
CA ASN A 15 -20.62 33.24 -18.43
C ASN A 15 -20.69 34.74 -18.78
N THR A 16 -20.98 35.58 -17.78
CA THR A 16 -21.14 37.02 -17.97
C THR A 16 -19.85 37.69 -18.42
N GLY A 17 -18.71 37.01 -18.31
CA GLY A 17 -17.41 37.51 -18.78
C GLY A 17 -17.29 37.58 -20.31
N GLN A 18 -18.17 36.91 -21.04
CA GLN A 18 -18.24 37.00 -22.52
C GLN A 18 -19.22 38.08 -23.00
N ASP A 19 -20.01 38.68 -22.10
CA ASP A 19 -20.90 39.80 -22.41
C ASP A 19 -20.16 41.13 -22.20
N LEU A 20 -19.56 41.63 -23.28
CA LEU A 20 -18.77 42.87 -23.28
C LEU A 20 -19.58 44.08 -22.78
N GLU A 21 -20.86 44.18 -23.15
CA GLU A 21 -21.67 45.34 -22.75
C GLU A 21 -21.99 45.28 -21.26
N ALA A 22 -22.32 44.09 -20.74
CA ALA A 22 -22.53 43.90 -19.30
C ALA A 22 -21.24 44.18 -18.50
N LEU A 23 -20.09 43.69 -18.94
CA LEU A 23 -18.80 43.96 -18.29
C LEU A 23 -18.45 45.46 -18.31
N ARG A 24 -18.68 46.14 -19.44
CA ARG A 24 -18.48 47.59 -19.57
C ARG A 24 -19.36 48.36 -18.60
N GLN A 25 -20.64 47.99 -18.49
CA GLN A 25 -21.57 48.60 -17.53
C GLN A 25 -21.13 48.38 -16.08
N GLN A 26 -20.62 47.19 -15.74
CA GLN A 26 -20.03 46.94 -14.42
C GLN A 26 -18.82 47.83 -14.16
N GLY A 27 -17.91 47.98 -15.13
CA GLY A 27 -16.76 48.86 -15.04
C GLY A 27 -17.16 50.33 -14.81
N ILE A 28 -18.13 50.84 -15.57
CA ILE A 28 -18.64 52.20 -15.41
C ILE A 28 -19.29 52.39 -14.04
N ALA A 29 -20.09 51.41 -13.58
CA ALA A 29 -20.69 51.47 -12.25
C ALA A 29 -19.63 51.54 -11.14
N ARG A 30 -18.51 50.83 -11.28
CA ARG A 30 -17.37 50.93 -10.36
C ARG A 30 -16.71 52.31 -10.41
N ILE A 31 -16.49 52.88 -11.60
CA ILE A 31 -15.93 54.24 -11.74
C ILE A 31 -16.84 55.26 -11.05
N GLN A 32 -18.15 55.20 -11.28
CA GLN A 32 -19.13 56.07 -10.64
C GLN A 32 -19.13 55.95 -9.11
N GLN A 33 -18.85 54.75 -8.58
CA GLN A 33 -18.73 54.51 -7.16
C GLN A 33 -17.43 55.10 -6.57
N PHE A 34 -16.30 54.92 -7.25
CA PHE A 34 -14.98 55.34 -6.73
C PHE A 34 -14.66 56.81 -7.00
N ALA A 35 -15.17 57.39 -8.08
CA ALA A 35 -14.86 58.74 -8.55
C ALA A 35 -16.12 59.57 -8.89
N PRO A 36 -17.16 59.60 -8.02
CA PRO A 36 -18.47 60.17 -8.35
C PRO A 36 -18.42 61.66 -8.75
N ASN A 37 -17.47 62.40 -8.19
CA ASN A 37 -17.36 63.85 -8.38
C ASN A 37 -16.14 64.25 -9.23
N THR A 38 -15.14 63.38 -9.37
CA THR A 38 -13.86 63.68 -10.03
C THR A 38 -13.81 63.17 -11.47
N TRP A 39 -14.54 62.11 -11.80
CA TRP A 39 -14.67 61.58 -13.15
C TRP A 39 -16.15 61.45 -13.50
N THR A 40 -16.72 62.53 -14.07
CA THR A 40 -18.17 62.64 -14.32
C THR A 40 -18.56 62.33 -15.77
N ASP A 41 -17.62 62.47 -16.70
CA ASP A 41 -17.80 62.13 -18.12
C ASP A 41 -17.49 60.65 -18.36
N HIS A 42 -18.48 59.89 -18.81
CA HIS A 42 -18.37 58.45 -19.08
C HIS A 42 -18.70 58.13 -20.55
N ASN A 43 -18.55 59.12 -21.44
CA ASN A 43 -18.80 58.95 -22.86
C ASN A 43 -17.64 58.23 -23.58
N ARG A 44 -17.91 57.68 -24.76
CA ARG A 44 -16.94 56.90 -25.57
C ARG A 44 -15.70 57.66 -26.04
N PHE A 45 -15.71 58.99 -25.99
CA PHE A 45 -14.56 59.81 -26.38
C PHE A 45 -13.61 60.11 -25.21
N ASP A 46 -13.98 59.74 -23.97
CA ASP A 46 -13.09 59.82 -22.82
C ASP A 46 -12.00 58.75 -22.93
N PRO A 47 -10.70 59.12 -22.88
CA PRO A 47 -9.61 58.17 -23.00
C PRO A 47 -9.59 57.06 -21.93
N GLY A 48 -10.05 57.33 -20.71
CA GLY A 48 -10.14 56.33 -19.66
C GLY A 48 -11.29 55.35 -19.89
N VAL A 49 -12.38 55.79 -20.52
CA VAL A 49 -13.46 54.88 -20.97
C VAL A 49 -12.97 54.00 -22.12
N THR A 50 -12.18 54.53 -23.04
CA THR A 50 -11.51 53.71 -24.08
C THR A 50 -10.63 52.62 -23.47
N VAL A 51 -9.82 52.97 -22.46
CA VAL A 51 -8.99 51.99 -21.74
C VAL A 51 -9.85 50.93 -21.05
N LEU A 52 -10.97 51.33 -20.44
CA LEU A 52 -11.92 50.38 -19.85
C LEU A 52 -12.51 49.42 -20.91
N GLU A 53 -12.91 49.92 -22.07
CA GLU A 53 -13.45 49.08 -23.16
C GLU A 53 -12.42 48.05 -23.64
N VAL A 54 -11.14 48.44 -23.77
CA VAL A 54 -10.05 47.52 -24.09
C VAL A 54 -9.84 46.48 -22.98
N LEU A 55 -9.83 46.89 -21.71
CA LEU A 55 -9.72 45.96 -20.58
C LEU A 55 -10.86 44.94 -20.57
N VAL A 56 -12.08 45.37 -20.86
CA VAL A 56 -13.25 44.49 -20.98
C VAL A 56 -13.08 43.46 -22.09
N TYR A 57 -12.53 43.87 -23.25
CA TYR A 57 -12.22 42.96 -24.34
C TYR A 57 -11.17 41.92 -23.94
N VAL A 58 -10.06 42.33 -23.32
CA VAL A 58 -9.00 41.41 -22.88
C VAL A 58 -9.48 40.44 -21.79
N LEU A 59 -10.33 40.90 -20.87
CA LEU A 59 -10.96 40.03 -19.86
C LEU A 59 -11.90 39.00 -20.49
N SER A 60 -12.55 39.33 -21.60
CA SER A 60 -13.42 38.38 -22.31
C SER A 60 -12.65 37.22 -22.93
N ASP A 61 -11.40 37.44 -23.38
CA ASP A 61 -10.52 36.37 -23.87
C ASP A 61 -10.17 35.39 -22.74
N LEU A 62 -9.83 35.88 -21.55
CA LEU A 62 -9.60 35.03 -20.38
C LEU A 62 -10.86 34.23 -20.01
N SER A 63 -12.03 34.87 -20.04
CA SER A 63 -13.32 34.24 -19.78
C SER A 63 -13.68 33.17 -20.82
N TYR A 64 -13.30 33.38 -22.08
CA TYR A 64 -13.44 32.41 -23.16
C TYR A 64 -12.52 31.20 -22.93
N LYS A 65 -11.25 31.42 -22.56
CA LYS A 65 -10.31 30.34 -22.23
C LYS A 65 -10.77 29.49 -21.04
N LEU A 66 -11.36 30.11 -20.02
CA LEU A 66 -11.91 29.40 -18.86
C LEU A 66 -13.13 28.52 -19.20
N ASP A 67 -13.76 28.70 -20.36
CA ASP A 67 -14.95 27.98 -20.81
C ASP A 67 -14.62 26.70 -21.60
N TYR A 68 -13.33 26.43 -21.86
CA TYR A 68 -12.92 25.18 -22.48
C TYR A 68 -13.31 23.96 -21.62
N PRO A 69 -13.62 22.80 -22.23
CA PRO A 69 -13.89 21.57 -21.50
C PRO A 69 -12.77 21.23 -20.51
N ILE A 70 -13.13 20.79 -19.30
CA ILE A 70 -12.17 20.41 -18.24
C ILE A 70 -11.04 19.47 -18.74
N PRO A 71 -11.30 18.44 -19.58
CA PRO A 71 -10.22 17.61 -20.12
C PRO A 71 -9.16 18.38 -20.91
N GLU A 72 -9.56 19.43 -21.65
CA GLU A 72 -8.66 20.28 -22.42
C GLU A 72 -7.90 21.24 -21.50
N LEU A 73 -8.56 21.81 -20.47
CA LEU A 73 -7.92 22.66 -19.46
C LEU A 73 -6.85 21.92 -18.64
N LEU A 74 -7.02 20.61 -18.46
CA LEU A 74 -6.09 19.76 -17.71
C LEU A 74 -5.00 19.13 -18.60
N ALA A 75 -5.01 19.36 -19.91
CA ALA A 75 -4.05 18.78 -20.85
C ALA A 75 -2.68 19.47 -20.78
N GLN A 76 -1.59 18.70 -20.62
CA GLN A 76 -0.22 19.22 -20.54
C GLN A 76 0.53 19.11 -21.90
N PRO A 77 1.41 20.07 -22.25
CA PRO A 77 2.08 20.12 -23.56
C PRO A 77 3.10 19.00 -23.81
N HIS A 78 3.76 18.52 -22.75
CA HIS A 78 4.99 17.70 -22.87
C HIS A 78 5.04 16.46 -21.97
N SER A 79 3.92 16.03 -21.42
CA SER A 79 3.84 14.71 -20.79
C SER A 79 3.11 13.76 -21.74
N GLY A 80 3.84 12.84 -22.38
CA GLY A 80 3.26 11.62 -22.97
C GLY A 80 2.69 10.67 -21.91
N GLY A 81 1.95 11.20 -20.94
CA GLY A 81 1.49 10.55 -19.73
C GLY A 81 0.27 11.28 -19.17
N SER A 82 -0.76 10.50 -18.90
CA SER A 82 -2.10 10.87 -18.44
C SER A 82 -2.16 12.04 -17.45
N VAL A 83 -3.26 12.80 -17.52
CA VAL A 83 -3.76 13.55 -16.37
C VAL A 83 -3.75 12.60 -15.16
N LYS A 84 -2.89 12.91 -14.18
CA LYS A 84 -2.48 12.01 -13.09
C LYS A 84 -3.54 11.92 -11.99
N PHE A 85 -4.76 11.50 -12.31
CA PHE A 85 -5.69 11.03 -11.29
C PHE A 85 -5.51 9.54 -11.06
N TYR A 86 -6.01 9.06 -9.93
CA TYR A 86 -6.11 7.64 -9.71
C TYR A 86 -7.16 7.03 -10.66
N GLU A 87 -6.77 5.98 -11.36
CA GLU A 87 -7.68 5.14 -12.10
C GLU A 87 -8.52 4.28 -11.13
N PRO A 88 -9.75 3.87 -11.51
CA PRO A 88 -10.60 3.04 -10.65
C PRO A 88 -9.88 1.80 -10.09
N GLU A 89 -9.11 1.11 -10.92
CA GLU A 89 -8.34 -0.10 -10.57
C GLU A 89 -7.18 0.14 -9.58
N GLN A 90 -6.84 1.39 -9.28
CA GLN A 90 -5.80 1.76 -8.34
C GLN A 90 -6.35 2.05 -6.94
N VAL A 91 -7.65 2.34 -6.81
CA VAL A 91 -8.23 2.83 -5.53
C VAL A 91 -9.53 2.15 -5.10
N LEU A 92 -10.25 1.47 -6.01
CA LEU A 92 -11.58 0.93 -5.69
C LEU A 92 -11.57 -0.50 -5.15
N PHE A 93 -10.53 -1.28 -5.43
CA PHE A 93 -10.41 -2.64 -4.89
C PHE A 93 -10.41 -2.65 -3.37
N SER A 94 -11.04 -3.65 -2.78
CA SER A 94 -11.04 -3.89 -1.34
C SER A 94 -10.23 -5.13 -0.97
N HIS A 95 -9.91 -5.28 0.31
CA HIS A 95 -9.20 -6.45 0.82
C HIS A 95 -10.11 -7.68 0.86
N CYS A 96 -9.53 -8.88 0.92
CA CYS A 96 -10.29 -10.09 1.24
C CYS A 96 -10.72 -10.07 2.71
N VAL A 97 -12.03 -9.97 2.96
CA VAL A 97 -12.59 -9.96 4.32
C VAL A 97 -13.66 -11.04 4.51
N THR A 98 -14.36 -11.42 3.45
CA THR A 98 -15.41 -12.46 3.49
C THR A 98 -14.94 -13.78 2.92
N GLU A 99 -15.66 -14.87 3.23
CA GLU A 99 -15.45 -16.19 2.61
C GLU A 99 -15.55 -16.13 1.08
N ASP A 100 -16.49 -15.34 0.55
CA ASP A 100 -16.66 -15.13 -0.88
C ASP A 100 -15.47 -14.41 -1.52
N ASP A 101 -14.84 -13.46 -0.83
CA ASP A 101 -13.62 -12.82 -1.30
C ASP A 101 -12.46 -13.82 -1.41
N TYR A 102 -12.29 -14.67 -0.38
CA TYR A 102 -11.30 -15.75 -0.41
C TYR A 102 -11.62 -16.74 -1.53
N ARG A 103 -12.90 -17.07 -1.73
CA ARG A 103 -13.34 -17.94 -2.81
C ARG A 103 -12.94 -17.35 -4.16
N ARG A 104 -13.28 -16.09 -4.44
CA ARG A 104 -12.85 -15.38 -5.67
C ARG A 104 -11.35 -15.38 -5.87
N LEU A 105 -10.61 -15.10 -4.80
CA LEU A 105 -9.14 -15.07 -4.82
C LEU A 105 -8.55 -16.41 -5.26
N ILE A 106 -9.07 -17.52 -4.73
CA ILE A 106 -8.60 -18.86 -5.09
C ILE A 106 -9.10 -19.30 -6.48
N LEU A 107 -10.31 -18.88 -6.89
CA LEU A 107 -10.83 -19.08 -8.25
C LEU A 107 -10.06 -18.33 -9.34
N ASP A 108 -9.27 -17.32 -8.96
CA ASP A 108 -8.38 -16.63 -9.89
C ASP A 108 -7.15 -17.47 -10.27
N LEU A 109 -6.89 -18.59 -9.57
CA LEU A 109 -5.87 -19.56 -9.96
C LEU A 109 -6.36 -20.39 -11.15
N LEU A 110 -5.61 -20.38 -12.26
CA LEU A 110 -6.01 -21.01 -13.53
C LEU A 110 -6.29 -22.53 -13.43
N GLU A 111 -5.66 -23.24 -12.49
CA GLU A 111 -5.86 -24.69 -12.32
C GLU A 111 -7.13 -25.02 -11.51
N VAL A 112 -7.68 -24.04 -10.77
CA VAL A 112 -8.84 -24.21 -9.90
C VAL A 112 -10.12 -24.00 -10.72
N LYS A 113 -10.97 -25.02 -10.73
CA LYS A 113 -12.30 -24.97 -11.35
C LYS A 113 -13.35 -24.44 -10.37
N ASN A 114 -13.31 -24.92 -9.12
CA ASN A 114 -14.19 -24.44 -8.05
C ASN A 114 -13.50 -24.61 -6.69
N VAL A 115 -13.95 -23.88 -5.67
CA VAL A 115 -13.44 -23.99 -4.30
C VAL A 115 -14.53 -23.68 -3.29
N HIS A 116 -14.56 -24.44 -2.20
CA HIS A 116 -15.35 -24.16 -1.01
C HIS A 116 -14.44 -23.62 0.10
N VAL A 117 -14.88 -22.57 0.79
CA VAL A 117 -14.17 -21.97 1.91
C VAL A 117 -14.95 -22.27 3.18
N ILE A 118 -14.29 -22.79 4.20
CA ILE A 118 -14.91 -23.07 5.51
C ILE A 118 -14.18 -22.21 6.54
N SER A 119 -14.92 -21.35 7.23
CA SER A 119 -14.41 -20.59 8.36
C SER A 119 -14.71 -21.32 9.66
N ARG A 120 -13.69 -21.53 10.49
CA ARG A 120 -13.83 -22.07 11.85
C ARG A 120 -13.14 -21.16 12.84
N GLN A 121 -13.80 -20.93 13.97
CA GLN A 121 -13.16 -20.33 15.15
C GLN A 121 -12.53 -21.45 15.97
N THR A 122 -11.31 -21.25 16.44
CA THR A 122 -10.68 -22.20 17.35
C THR A 122 -11.25 -22.04 18.76
N GLU A 123 -11.61 -23.12 19.45
CA GLU A 123 -12.24 -23.03 20.79
C GLU A 123 -11.35 -22.31 21.82
N ASP A 124 -10.03 -22.40 21.66
CA ASP A 124 -9.04 -21.78 22.56
C ASP A 124 -8.56 -20.39 22.11
N SER A 125 -8.92 -19.93 20.89
CA SER A 125 -8.35 -18.73 20.27
C SER A 125 -9.39 -18.05 19.36
N ASN A 126 -9.68 -16.74 19.47
CA ASN A 126 -10.61 -16.09 18.51
C ASN A 126 -9.92 -15.79 17.15
N ALA A 127 -8.86 -16.53 16.80
CA ALA A 127 -8.32 -16.56 15.46
C ALA A 127 -9.27 -17.31 14.51
N THR A 128 -9.47 -16.73 13.33
CA THR A 128 -10.30 -17.34 12.29
C THR A 128 -9.43 -18.22 11.40
N VAL A 129 -9.73 -19.51 11.36
CA VAL A 129 -9.04 -20.48 10.50
C VAL A 129 -9.88 -20.73 9.26
N LEU A 130 -9.26 -20.59 8.08
CA LEU A 130 -9.91 -20.78 6.79
C LEU A 130 -9.39 -22.05 6.12
N ASP A 131 -10.26 -23.06 6.03
CA ASP A 131 -10.00 -24.28 5.28
C ASP A 131 -10.50 -24.15 3.84
N PHE A 132 -9.78 -24.78 2.90
CA PHE A 132 -10.09 -24.74 1.47
C PHE A 132 -10.31 -26.15 0.94
N ASN A 133 -11.47 -26.41 0.33
CA ASN A 133 -11.74 -27.63 -0.41
C ASN A 133 -11.76 -27.30 -1.90
N VAL A 134 -10.79 -27.83 -2.65
CA VAL A 134 -10.45 -27.35 -4.00
C VAL A 134 -10.81 -28.40 -5.05
N LEU A 135 -11.48 -27.95 -6.11
CA LEU A 135 -11.72 -28.72 -7.32
C LEU A 135 -10.83 -28.20 -8.44
N LEU A 136 -10.06 -29.10 -9.06
CA LEU A 136 -9.18 -28.79 -10.18
C LEU A 136 -9.82 -29.15 -11.53
N TYR A 137 -9.46 -28.43 -12.58
CA TYR A 137 -9.83 -28.81 -13.96
C TYR A 137 -9.21 -30.15 -14.37
N SER A 138 -8.05 -30.50 -13.83
CA SER A 138 -7.36 -31.76 -14.10
C SER A 138 -6.54 -32.17 -12.88
N THR A 139 -6.74 -33.40 -12.41
CA THR A 139 -6.13 -33.93 -11.19
C THR A 139 -4.86 -34.73 -11.47
N ASN A 140 -3.74 -34.31 -10.87
CA ASN A 140 -2.49 -35.05 -10.73
C ASN A 140 -1.82 -34.61 -9.40
N ASP A 141 -1.05 -35.47 -8.74
CA ASP A 141 -0.40 -35.19 -7.46
C ASP A 141 0.59 -34.03 -7.53
N ASP A 142 1.32 -33.91 -8.66
CA ASP A 142 2.21 -32.76 -8.90
C ASP A 142 1.42 -31.44 -8.95
N LYS A 143 0.23 -31.46 -9.58
CA LYS A 143 -0.65 -30.28 -9.66
C LYS A 143 -1.26 -29.95 -8.31
N LYS A 144 -1.74 -30.95 -7.56
CA LYS A 144 -2.24 -30.75 -6.19
C LYS A 144 -1.17 -30.06 -5.33
N THR A 145 0.07 -30.54 -5.39
CA THR A 145 1.20 -29.95 -4.66
C THR A 145 1.47 -28.50 -5.09
N ASN A 146 1.49 -28.22 -6.39
CA ASN A 146 1.68 -26.87 -6.92
C ASN A 146 0.55 -25.91 -6.49
N VAL A 147 -0.71 -26.33 -6.64
CA VAL A 147 -1.87 -25.53 -6.24
C VAL A 147 -1.86 -25.25 -4.74
N THR A 148 -1.53 -26.24 -3.90
CA THR A 148 -1.38 -26.02 -2.45
C THR A 148 -0.36 -24.94 -2.13
N GLN A 149 0.80 -24.95 -2.81
CA GLN A 149 1.81 -23.90 -2.65
C GLN A 149 1.33 -22.53 -3.14
N LEU A 150 0.58 -22.49 -4.24
CA LEU A 150 -0.01 -21.25 -4.77
C LEU A 150 -1.08 -20.68 -3.84
N ILE A 151 -2.00 -21.51 -3.34
CA ILE A 151 -3.02 -21.11 -2.36
C ILE A 151 -2.35 -20.57 -1.11
N SER A 152 -1.35 -21.27 -0.56
CA SER A 152 -0.63 -20.82 0.63
C SER A 152 0.00 -19.43 0.43
N ARG A 153 0.63 -19.19 -0.72
CA ARG A 153 1.23 -17.90 -1.08
C ARG A 153 0.17 -16.80 -1.23
N VAL A 154 -0.87 -17.05 -2.02
CA VAL A 154 -1.93 -16.07 -2.31
C VAL A 154 -2.72 -15.73 -1.05
N PHE A 155 -3.00 -16.73 -0.21
CA PHE A 155 -3.61 -16.53 1.10
C PHE A 155 -2.73 -15.64 1.99
N SER A 156 -1.42 -15.94 2.13
CA SER A 156 -0.53 -15.14 2.98
C SER A 156 -0.45 -13.67 2.55
N GLN A 157 -0.55 -13.41 1.24
CA GLN A 157 -0.59 -12.06 0.69
C GLN A 157 -1.91 -11.33 0.94
N ALA A 158 -3.03 -12.04 0.97
CA ALA A 158 -4.37 -11.46 1.03
C ALA A 158 -5.08 -11.66 2.37
N ARG A 159 -4.46 -12.32 3.36
CA ARG A 159 -5.15 -12.61 4.62
C ARG A 159 -5.44 -11.34 5.41
N CYS A 160 -6.52 -11.35 6.19
CA CYS A 160 -6.67 -10.35 7.25
C CYS A 160 -5.71 -10.63 8.41
N VAL A 161 -5.43 -9.60 9.21
CA VAL A 161 -4.92 -9.76 10.57
C VAL A 161 -5.82 -10.76 11.29
N ASN A 162 -5.26 -11.66 12.11
CA ASN A 162 -5.94 -12.79 12.79
C ASN A 162 -6.47 -13.96 11.94
N HIS A 163 -6.51 -13.85 10.61
CA HIS A 163 -6.85 -14.98 9.76
C HIS A 163 -5.65 -15.92 9.61
N ARG A 164 -5.89 -17.22 9.75
CA ARG A 164 -4.90 -18.29 9.60
C ARG A 164 -5.31 -19.26 8.51
N LEU A 165 -4.31 -19.76 7.78
CA LEU A 165 -4.53 -20.82 6.81
C LEU A 165 -4.82 -22.12 7.55
N GLY A 166 -5.95 -22.75 7.24
CA GLY A 166 -6.34 -24.06 7.71
C GLY A 166 -5.81 -25.17 6.81
N ASP A 167 -6.59 -26.22 6.65
CA ASP A 167 -6.30 -27.34 5.76
C ASP A 167 -6.66 -27.01 4.31
N ILE A 168 -5.88 -27.55 3.39
CA ILE A 168 -6.16 -27.50 1.95
C ILE A 168 -6.43 -28.94 1.51
N THR A 169 -7.68 -29.22 1.20
CA THR A 169 -8.12 -30.53 0.73
C THR A 169 -8.55 -30.44 -0.73
N PHE A 170 -8.53 -31.58 -1.43
CA PHE A 170 -8.98 -31.67 -2.81
C PHE A 170 -10.15 -32.62 -2.87
N TYR A 171 -11.18 -32.25 -3.62
CA TYR A 171 -12.31 -33.13 -3.85
C TYR A 171 -11.91 -34.36 -4.67
N ASP A 172 -12.47 -35.51 -4.31
CA ASP A 172 -12.42 -36.71 -5.11
C ASP A 172 -13.51 -36.68 -6.19
N VAL A 173 -13.11 -37.04 -7.40
CA VAL A 173 -14.00 -36.97 -8.57
C VAL A 173 -14.74 -38.29 -8.75
N SER A 174 -16.05 -38.22 -8.70
CA SER A 174 -16.97 -39.30 -9.06
C SER A 174 -17.35 -39.18 -10.53
N LYS A 175 -16.89 -40.12 -11.34
CA LYS A 175 -17.17 -40.17 -12.78
C LYS A 175 -18.61 -40.65 -13.01
N VAL A 176 -19.42 -39.80 -13.63
CA VAL A 176 -20.83 -40.06 -13.94
C VAL A 176 -20.96 -40.40 -15.41
N THR A 177 -21.48 -41.60 -15.68
CA THR A 177 -21.86 -42.01 -17.03
C THR A 177 -23.37 -41.94 -17.18
N ILE A 178 -23.83 -41.45 -18.33
CA ILE A 178 -25.25 -41.26 -18.63
C ILE A 178 -25.66 -42.10 -19.83
N GLY A 179 -26.81 -42.75 -19.72
CA GLY A 179 -27.47 -43.44 -20.82
C GLY A 179 -28.61 -42.59 -21.33
N MET A 180 -28.67 -42.38 -22.64
CA MET A 180 -29.73 -41.60 -23.29
C MET A 180 -30.13 -42.19 -24.63
N THR A 181 -31.42 -42.07 -24.96
CA THR A 181 -31.93 -42.37 -26.30
C THR A 181 -32.46 -41.09 -26.92
N LEU A 182 -31.79 -40.58 -27.94
CA LEU A 182 -32.08 -39.30 -28.58
C LEU A 182 -32.64 -39.49 -29.99
N SER A 183 -33.71 -38.78 -30.30
CA SER A 183 -34.18 -38.55 -31.67
C SER A 183 -33.72 -37.17 -32.13
N LEU A 184 -32.94 -37.13 -33.21
CA LEU A 184 -32.31 -35.92 -33.76
C LEU A 184 -32.88 -35.60 -35.14
N GLN A 185 -32.98 -34.31 -35.47
CA GLN A 185 -33.36 -33.83 -36.81
C GLN A 185 -32.31 -32.86 -37.34
N HIS A 186 -32.19 -32.76 -38.67
CA HIS A 186 -31.34 -31.77 -39.34
C HIS A 186 -29.88 -31.78 -38.82
N VAL A 187 -29.22 -32.95 -38.88
CA VAL A 187 -27.84 -33.14 -38.39
C VAL A 187 -26.84 -33.00 -39.52
N ASP A 188 -26.18 -31.84 -39.61
CA ASP A 188 -25.09 -31.61 -40.59
C ASP A 188 -23.75 -32.19 -40.10
N ASN A 189 -23.43 -32.05 -38.81
CA ASN A 189 -22.21 -32.56 -38.19
C ASN A 189 -22.52 -33.19 -36.83
N LEU A 190 -22.65 -34.52 -36.82
CA LEU A 190 -23.00 -35.29 -35.63
C LEU A 190 -21.93 -35.18 -34.53
N VAL A 191 -20.65 -35.16 -34.88
CA VAL A 191 -19.55 -35.07 -33.92
C VAL A 191 -19.59 -33.74 -33.18
N ALA A 192 -19.74 -32.63 -33.91
CA ALA A 192 -19.84 -31.30 -33.29
C ALA A 192 -21.07 -31.20 -32.40
N LEU A 193 -22.23 -31.63 -32.89
CA LEU A 193 -23.49 -31.61 -32.14
C LEU A 193 -23.42 -32.44 -30.84
N LEU A 194 -22.90 -33.67 -30.90
CA LEU A 194 -22.76 -34.49 -29.69
C LEU A 194 -21.71 -33.91 -28.73
N THR A 195 -20.62 -33.33 -29.26
CA THR A 195 -19.61 -32.65 -28.44
C THR A 195 -20.25 -31.48 -27.68
N ASP A 196 -21.06 -30.66 -28.36
CA ASP A 196 -21.75 -29.52 -27.75
C ASP A 196 -22.77 -29.98 -26.70
N LEU A 197 -23.58 -31.01 -27.02
CA LEU A 197 -24.55 -31.59 -26.09
C LEU A 197 -23.90 -32.17 -24.84
N TYR A 198 -22.87 -33.00 -24.99
CA TYR A 198 -22.15 -33.55 -23.84
C TYR A 198 -21.36 -32.48 -23.08
N THR A 199 -20.91 -31.41 -23.73
CA THR A 199 -20.31 -30.25 -23.04
C THR A 199 -21.34 -29.52 -22.19
N LEU A 200 -22.56 -29.30 -22.70
CA LEU A 200 -23.66 -28.72 -21.93
C LEU A 200 -24.02 -29.59 -20.73
N ILE A 201 -24.16 -30.90 -20.93
CA ILE A 201 -24.42 -31.84 -19.82
C ILE A 201 -23.26 -31.84 -18.81
N GLY A 202 -22.02 -31.82 -19.28
CA GLY A 202 -20.83 -31.77 -18.44
C GLY A 202 -20.78 -30.52 -17.56
N ARG A 203 -21.21 -29.37 -18.09
CA ARG A 203 -21.33 -28.11 -17.34
C ARG A 203 -22.54 -28.09 -16.40
N GLU A 204 -23.61 -28.80 -16.70
CA GLU A 204 -24.72 -28.95 -15.76
C GLU A 204 -24.31 -29.83 -14.55
N ILE A 205 -23.57 -30.92 -14.83
CA ILE A 205 -23.05 -31.83 -13.80
C ILE A 205 -21.97 -31.15 -12.94
N SER A 206 -21.11 -30.36 -13.57
CA SER A 206 -19.97 -29.69 -12.93
C SER A 206 -19.83 -28.27 -13.50
N PRO A 207 -20.57 -27.29 -12.94
CA PRO A 207 -20.61 -25.92 -13.45
C PRO A 207 -19.25 -25.24 -13.49
N ASP A 208 -18.99 -24.54 -14.58
CA ASP A 208 -17.90 -23.56 -14.67
C ASP A 208 -18.37 -22.25 -14.04
N ILE A 209 -17.47 -21.54 -13.37
CA ILE A 209 -17.77 -20.21 -12.83
C ILE A 209 -17.46 -19.17 -13.91
N PRO A 210 -18.46 -18.44 -14.42
CA PRO A 210 -18.25 -17.43 -15.45
C PRO A 210 -17.37 -16.30 -14.93
N LYS A 211 -16.51 -15.80 -15.83
CA LYS A 211 -15.62 -14.65 -15.58
C LYS A 211 -15.91 -13.55 -16.59
N TYR A 212 -15.98 -12.31 -16.11
CA TYR A 212 -16.33 -11.15 -16.91
C TYR A 212 -15.16 -10.17 -17.03
N SER A 213 -15.08 -9.45 -18.14
CA SER A 213 -14.29 -8.23 -18.24
C SER A 213 -15.04 -7.04 -17.63
N ALA A 214 -14.32 -6.01 -17.17
CA ALA A 214 -14.95 -4.78 -16.67
C ALA A 214 -15.84 -4.12 -17.73
N GLN A 215 -15.48 -4.23 -19.01
CA GLN A 215 -16.28 -3.69 -20.11
C GLN A 215 -17.61 -4.46 -20.28
N GLN A 216 -17.61 -5.79 -20.14
CA GLN A 216 -18.83 -6.59 -20.15
C GLN A 216 -19.75 -6.21 -18.99
N LEU A 217 -19.20 -6.06 -17.76
CA LEU A 217 -20.00 -5.66 -16.60
C LEU A 217 -20.57 -4.25 -16.74
N LEU A 218 -19.83 -3.32 -17.35
CA LEU A 218 -20.34 -1.98 -17.65
C LEU A 218 -21.50 -2.03 -18.66
N GLN A 219 -21.41 -2.91 -19.68
CA GLN A 219 -22.50 -3.13 -20.65
C GLN A 219 -23.73 -3.78 -20.01
N LEU A 220 -23.56 -4.56 -18.94
CA LEU A 220 -24.65 -5.08 -18.11
C LEU A 220 -25.27 -4.02 -17.18
N GLY A 221 -24.79 -2.77 -17.21
CA GLY A 221 -25.33 -1.65 -16.44
C GLY A 221 -24.75 -1.51 -15.03
N MET A 222 -23.66 -2.20 -14.71
CA MET A 222 -22.98 -2.06 -13.42
C MET A 222 -22.17 -0.76 -13.35
N SER A 223 -22.18 -0.12 -12.19
CA SER A 223 -21.30 1.02 -11.92
C SER A 223 -19.85 0.58 -11.66
N THR A 224 -18.88 1.48 -11.87
CA THR A 224 -17.47 1.21 -11.59
C THR A 224 -17.23 0.79 -10.13
N GLY A 225 -17.92 1.41 -9.18
CA GLY A 225 -17.83 1.03 -7.76
C GLY A 225 -18.27 -0.40 -7.46
N GLN A 226 -19.24 -0.94 -8.22
CA GLN A 226 -19.70 -2.32 -8.07
C GLN A 226 -18.76 -3.32 -8.76
N ILE A 227 -18.18 -2.94 -9.91
CA ILE A 227 -17.27 -3.80 -10.68
C ILE A 227 -16.00 -4.10 -9.87
N TYR A 228 -15.42 -3.06 -9.26
CA TYR A 228 -14.15 -3.15 -8.55
C TYR A 228 -14.30 -3.49 -7.06
N GLN A 229 -15.44 -4.06 -6.66
CA GLN A 229 -15.67 -4.53 -5.30
C GLN A 229 -14.95 -5.86 -5.06
N GLY A 230 -14.33 -6.02 -3.89
CA GLY A 230 -13.59 -7.23 -3.53
C GLY A 230 -12.11 -7.17 -3.93
N PRO A 231 -11.40 -8.30 -3.81
CA PRO A 231 -9.97 -8.37 -4.11
C PRO A 231 -9.67 -8.15 -5.59
N LYS A 232 -8.46 -7.69 -5.87
CA LYS A 232 -7.96 -7.52 -7.23
C LYS A 232 -7.72 -8.89 -7.89
N LEU A 233 -8.48 -9.18 -8.94
CA LEU A 233 -8.38 -10.40 -9.73
C LEU A 233 -7.66 -10.15 -11.05
N HIS A 234 -6.91 -11.15 -11.54
CA HIS A 234 -6.12 -11.07 -12.77
C HIS A 234 -6.81 -11.70 -13.98
N HIS A 235 -7.75 -12.63 -13.79
CA HIS A 235 -8.35 -13.40 -14.87
C HIS A 235 -9.86 -13.15 -15.03
N GLY A 236 -10.35 -11.99 -14.60
CA GLY A 236 -11.75 -11.58 -14.73
C GLY A 236 -12.49 -11.48 -13.40
N PHE A 237 -13.66 -10.85 -13.45
CA PHE A 237 -14.54 -10.63 -12.30
C PHE A 237 -15.57 -11.76 -12.19
N VAL A 238 -15.98 -12.08 -10.95
CA VAL A 238 -16.99 -13.09 -10.63
C VAL A 238 -18.10 -12.45 -9.81
N LEU A 239 -19.33 -12.49 -10.33
CA LEU A 239 -20.52 -11.94 -9.66
C LEU A 239 -20.94 -12.81 -8.47
N ASP A 240 -21.55 -12.19 -7.45
CA ASP A 240 -22.10 -12.91 -6.30
C ASP A 240 -23.11 -13.99 -6.73
N GLU A 241 -24.01 -13.67 -7.68
CA GLU A 241 -25.02 -14.61 -8.16
C GLU A 241 -24.41 -15.89 -8.74
N ASP A 242 -23.34 -15.77 -9.52
CA ASP A 242 -22.66 -16.90 -10.14
C ASP A 242 -21.85 -17.70 -9.13
N LEU A 243 -21.28 -17.01 -8.14
CA LEU A 243 -20.61 -17.64 -7.01
C LEU A 243 -21.60 -18.51 -6.22
N HIS A 244 -22.78 -17.98 -5.87
CA HIS A 244 -23.77 -18.74 -5.10
C HIS A 244 -24.44 -19.86 -5.91
N LYS A 245 -24.72 -19.65 -7.21
CA LYS A 245 -25.27 -20.70 -8.09
C LYS A 245 -24.31 -21.88 -8.28
N SER A 246 -23.01 -21.64 -8.25
CA SER A 246 -21.98 -22.67 -8.39
C SER A 246 -21.64 -23.39 -7.07
N SER A 247 -22.51 -23.29 -6.06
CA SER A 247 -22.38 -24.08 -4.83
C SER A 247 -22.58 -25.56 -5.14
N TYR A 248 -21.83 -26.42 -4.44
CA TYR A 248 -21.84 -27.86 -4.71
C TYR A 248 -23.20 -28.49 -4.40
N SER A 249 -23.66 -29.35 -5.30
CA SER A 249 -24.79 -30.24 -5.01
C SER A 249 -24.29 -31.65 -4.77
N VAL A 250 -24.64 -32.20 -3.61
CA VAL A 250 -24.42 -33.61 -3.24
C VAL A 250 -25.34 -34.55 -4.06
N ARG A 251 -26.35 -33.98 -4.74
CA ARG A 251 -27.34 -34.72 -5.54
C ARG A 251 -27.41 -34.16 -6.96
N LEU A 252 -27.45 -35.06 -7.93
CA LEU A 252 -27.77 -34.69 -9.31
C LEU A 252 -29.15 -35.21 -9.66
N PHE A 253 -29.99 -34.34 -10.21
CA PHE A 253 -31.31 -34.70 -10.70
C PHE A 253 -31.30 -34.83 -12.21
N SER A 254 -31.98 -35.84 -12.73
CA SER A 254 -32.14 -35.99 -14.18
C SER A 254 -32.98 -34.86 -14.77
N SER A 255 -33.88 -34.24 -14.00
CA SER A 255 -34.70 -33.11 -14.43
C SER A 255 -33.88 -31.92 -14.93
N ASP A 256 -32.75 -31.64 -14.27
CA ASP A 256 -31.94 -30.46 -14.55
C ASP A 256 -31.19 -30.66 -15.88
N ILE A 257 -30.59 -31.85 -16.05
CA ILE A 257 -29.95 -32.26 -17.30
C ILE A 257 -30.97 -32.34 -18.44
N LEU A 258 -32.16 -32.89 -18.20
CA LEU A 258 -33.22 -32.96 -19.19
C LEU A 258 -33.70 -31.58 -19.60
N SER A 259 -33.82 -30.63 -18.66
CA SER A 259 -34.18 -29.23 -18.97
C SER A 259 -33.21 -28.60 -19.96
N VAL A 260 -31.91 -28.81 -19.74
CA VAL A 260 -30.85 -28.34 -20.65
C VAL A 260 -30.98 -28.99 -22.03
N LEU A 261 -31.22 -30.30 -22.10
CA LEU A 261 -31.38 -31.03 -23.36
C LEU A 261 -32.60 -30.59 -24.17
N HIS A 262 -33.74 -30.29 -23.52
CA HIS A 262 -34.95 -29.82 -24.23
C HIS A 262 -34.76 -28.46 -24.89
N GLY A 263 -33.80 -27.65 -24.43
CA GLY A 263 -33.50 -26.34 -25.00
C GLY A 263 -32.67 -26.37 -26.29
N TYR A 264 -32.21 -27.54 -26.75
CA TYR A 264 -31.31 -27.67 -27.89
C TYR A 264 -32.08 -27.93 -29.20
N GLU A 265 -31.96 -27.02 -30.19
CA GLU A 265 -32.82 -26.99 -31.38
C GLU A 265 -32.85 -28.29 -32.21
N ASN A 266 -31.75 -29.03 -32.25
CA ASN A 266 -31.61 -30.23 -33.08
C ASN A 266 -32.15 -31.52 -32.43
N ILE A 267 -32.65 -31.46 -31.18
CA ILE A 267 -33.25 -32.60 -30.49
C ILE A 267 -34.77 -32.61 -30.75
N GLU A 268 -35.26 -33.63 -31.47
CA GLU A 268 -36.70 -33.86 -31.62
C GLU A 268 -37.33 -34.34 -30.31
N ARG A 269 -36.66 -35.33 -29.69
CA ARG A 269 -37.19 -36.02 -28.51
C ARG A 269 -36.10 -36.74 -27.74
N VAL A 270 -36.16 -36.63 -26.41
CA VAL A 270 -35.44 -37.53 -25.49
C VAL A 270 -36.37 -38.70 -25.14
N ASN A 271 -36.08 -39.89 -25.66
CA ASN A 271 -36.92 -41.08 -25.50
C ASN A 271 -36.67 -41.82 -24.18
N ALA A 272 -35.44 -41.76 -23.66
CA ALA A 272 -35.05 -42.35 -22.38
C ALA A 272 -33.80 -41.64 -21.84
N PHE A 273 -33.70 -41.53 -20.52
CA PHE A 273 -32.52 -41.03 -19.80
C PHE A 273 -32.34 -41.82 -18.51
N ARG A 274 -31.09 -42.14 -18.15
CA ARG A 274 -30.73 -42.76 -16.87
C ARG A 274 -29.26 -42.53 -16.54
N PHE A 275 -28.92 -42.56 -15.25
CA PHE A 275 -27.54 -42.65 -14.81
C PHE A 275 -27.08 -44.12 -14.87
N LEU A 276 -25.87 -44.37 -15.36
CA LEU A 276 -25.29 -45.71 -15.46
C LEU A 276 -24.31 -45.90 -14.29
N ALA A 277 -24.73 -46.65 -13.27
CA ALA A 277 -23.84 -47.09 -12.20
C ALA A 277 -22.97 -48.27 -12.69
N ASP A 278 -21.68 -48.24 -12.36
CA ASP A 278 -20.78 -49.37 -12.62
C ASP A 278 -21.02 -50.46 -11.57
N GLN A 279 -21.62 -51.59 -11.97
CA GLN A 279 -21.93 -52.70 -11.07
C GLN A 279 -20.69 -53.47 -10.59
N ASN A 280 -19.51 -53.23 -11.18
CA ASN A 280 -18.27 -53.96 -10.86
C ASN A 280 -17.34 -53.25 -9.87
N ASN A 281 -17.64 -52.02 -9.46
CA ASN A 281 -16.87 -51.32 -8.43
C ASN A 281 -17.49 -51.59 -7.05
N ALA A 282 -16.79 -52.35 -6.21
CA ALA A 282 -17.16 -52.58 -4.81
C ALA A 282 -17.11 -51.29 -3.96
N ASP A 283 -16.48 -50.23 -4.47
CA ASP A 283 -16.44 -48.85 -3.94
C ASP A 283 -17.30 -47.90 -4.79
N GLY A 284 -18.60 -48.16 -4.93
CA GLY A 284 -19.50 -47.30 -5.70
C GLY A 284 -19.48 -45.84 -5.21
N ASN A 285 -18.85 -44.94 -5.98
CA ASN A 285 -18.63 -43.53 -5.62
C ASN A 285 -19.93 -42.68 -5.49
N TYR A 286 -21.07 -43.22 -5.93
CA TYR A 286 -22.39 -42.64 -5.74
C TYR A 286 -23.45 -43.72 -5.64
N ASN A 287 -24.48 -43.45 -4.84
CA ASN A 287 -25.58 -44.37 -4.62
C ASN A 287 -26.84 -43.88 -5.34
N ALA A 288 -27.51 -44.80 -6.03
CA ALA A 288 -28.90 -44.68 -6.43
C ALA A 288 -29.70 -45.73 -5.66
N GLN A 289 -30.79 -45.34 -5.01
CA GLN A 289 -31.77 -46.33 -4.53
C GLN A 289 -32.38 -47.05 -5.74
N ASP A 290 -32.72 -48.33 -5.62
CA ASP A 290 -33.36 -49.08 -6.72
C ASP A 290 -34.56 -48.33 -7.30
N GLY A 291 -34.52 -48.04 -8.61
CA GLY A 291 -35.54 -47.28 -9.35
C GLY A 291 -35.31 -45.77 -9.38
N TYR A 292 -34.38 -45.23 -8.59
CA TYR A 292 -34.02 -43.81 -8.58
C TYR A 292 -32.90 -43.46 -9.58
N GLU A 293 -32.26 -44.43 -10.22
CA GLU A 293 -31.26 -44.21 -11.28
C GLU A 293 -31.81 -43.44 -12.50
N PHE A 294 -33.14 -43.32 -12.60
CA PHE A 294 -33.84 -42.51 -13.60
C PHE A 294 -34.10 -41.07 -13.15
N TRP A 295 -33.97 -40.78 -11.85
CA TRP A 295 -34.43 -39.54 -11.23
C TRP A 295 -33.31 -38.78 -10.51
N GLN A 296 -32.47 -39.47 -9.74
CA GLN A 296 -31.40 -38.84 -8.97
C GLN A 296 -30.25 -39.79 -8.64
N ILE A 297 -29.06 -39.23 -8.45
CA ILE A 297 -27.90 -39.90 -7.85
C ILE A 297 -27.29 -39.03 -6.75
N GLN A 298 -26.73 -39.67 -5.72
CA GLN A 298 -26.15 -38.99 -4.55
C GLN A 298 -24.67 -39.35 -4.35
N PHE A 299 -23.85 -38.33 -4.05
CA PHE A 299 -22.41 -38.43 -3.84
C PHE A 299 -22.07 -38.18 -2.36
N GLY A 300 -22.06 -39.22 -1.51
CA GLY A 300 -21.74 -39.12 -0.07
C GLY A 300 -22.96 -39.25 0.87
N SER A 301 -22.74 -39.14 2.19
CA SER A 301 -23.78 -39.24 3.23
C SER A 301 -24.48 -37.89 3.51
N ASP A 302 -25.72 -37.93 4.00
CA ASP A 302 -26.51 -36.72 4.32
C ASP A 302 -25.92 -35.87 5.47
N ASP A 303 -24.96 -36.39 6.25
CA ASP A 303 -24.39 -35.73 7.44
C ASP A 303 -23.39 -34.59 7.15
N ASN A 304 -23.06 -34.29 5.87
CA ASN A 304 -22.43 -33.04 5.39
C ASN A 304 -21.16 -32.48 6.10
N GLU A 305 -20.58 -33.11 7.11
CA GLU A 305 -19.44 -32.54 7.84
C GLU A 305 -18.15 -32.53 7.00
N LYS A 306 -18.04 -33.41 5.99
CA LYS A 306 -16.98 -33.39 4.97
C LYS A 306 -17.53 -33.90 3.64
N ILE A 307 -17.90 -33.00 2.73
CA ILE A 307 -18.18 -33.38 1.34
C ILE A 307 -16.84 -33.76 0.71
N VAL A 308 -16.60 -35.05 0.48
CA VAL A 308 -15.35 -35.56 -0.11
C VAL A 308 -15.48 -35.77 -1.62
N ASN A 309 -16.68 -36.10 -2.10
CA ASN A 309 -16.91 -36.52 -3.50
C ASN A 309 -17.76 -35.52 -4.28
N ILE A 310 -17.40 -35.28 -5.54
CA ILE A 310 -18.13 -34.43 -6.48
C ILE A 310 -18.27 -35.09 -7.85
N ALA A 311 -19.34 -34.75 -8.57
CA ALA A 311 -19.61 -35.33 -9.87
C ALA A 311 -18.81 -34.67 -11.01
N GLN A 312 -18.32 -35.48 -11.94
CA GLN A 312 -17.88 -35.03 -13.26
C GLN A 312 -18.33 -36.02 -14.34
N LEU A 313 -18.52 -35.54 -15.56
CA LEU A 313 -18.87 -36.39 -16.69
C LEU A 313 -17.72 -37.38 -16.98
N GLY A 314 -18.03 -38.68 -16.99
CA GLY A 314 -17.07 -39.76 -17.19
C GLY A 314 -16.69 -40.02 -18.65
N PHE A 315 -16.41 -38.98 -19.45
CA PHE A 315 -16.15 -39.13 -20.88
C PHE A 315 -14.83 -39.85 -21.22
N ASP A 316 -13.94 -39.96 -20.23
CA ASP A 316 -12.70 -40.73 -20.26
C ASP A 316 -12.89 -42.23 -20.05
N GLU A 317 -14.07 -42.67 -19.57
CA GLU A 317 -14.38 -44.08 -19.35
C GLU A 317 -14.61 -44.85 -20.66
N ASP A 318 -14.18 -46.11 -20.69
CA ASP A 318 -14.37 -47.00 -21.85
C ASP A 318 -15.86 -47.25 -22.13
N ASN A 319 -16.67 -47.30 -21.08
CA ASN A 319 -18.10 -47.57 -21.14
C ASN A 319 -18.97 -46.33 -21.44
N PHE A 320 -18.37 -45.15 -21.64
CA PHE A 320 -19.08 -43.87 -21.71
C PHE A 320 -20.22 -43.85 -22.75
N PHE A 321 -19.99 -44.44 -23.92
CA PHE A 321 -20.97 -44.47 -25.01
C PHE A 321 -21.92 -45.68 -24.97
N ASN A 322 -21.76 -46.63 -24.03
CA ASN A 322 -22.51 -47.90 -24.03
C ASN A 322 -24.03 -47.72 -23.81
N GLY A 323 -24.44 -46.61 -23.22
CA GLY A 323 -25.85 -46.27 -23.01
C GLY A 323 -26.44 -45.27 -24.01
N LEU A 324 -25.70 -44.90 -25.07
CA LEU A 324 -26.15 -43.93 -26.06
C LEU A 324 -26.84 -44.63 -27.24
N ASN A 325 -28.11 -44.30 -27.49
CA ASN A 325 -28.85 -44.73 -28.67
C ASN A 325 -29.31 -43.51 -29.48
N LEU A 326 -28.98 -43.46 -30.77
CA LEU A 326 -29.28 -42.34 -31.65
C LEU A 326 -30.27 -42.76 -32.74
N LEU A 327 -31.31 -41.95 -32.91
CA LEU A 327 -32.29 -42.05 -33.99
C LEU A 327 -32.19 -40.78 -34.85
N ILE A 328 -31.60 -40.89 -36.04
CA ILE A 328 -31.47 -39.77 -36.99
C ILE A 328 -32.48 -40.02 -38.11
N ASP A 329 -33.42 -39.09 -38.30
CA ASP A 329 -34.50 -39.22 -39.30
C ASP A 329 -35.27 -40.57 -39.19
N GLY A 330 -35.44 -41.05 -37.96
CA GLY A 330 -36.13 -42.31 -37.65
C GLY A 330 -35.30 -43.59 -37.84
N GLN A 331 -34.03 -43.49 -38.22
CA GLN A 331 -33.13 -44.65 -38.35
C GLN A 331 -32.11 -44.74 -37.21
N SER A 332 -31.84 -45.95 -36.73
CA SER A 332 -30.82 -46.19 -35.70
C SER A 332 -29.43 -45.92 -36.25
N TYR A 333 -28.69 -45.02 -35.60
CA TYR A 333 -27.29 -44.70 -35.93
C TYR A 333 -26.34 -45.22 -34.85
N GLN A 334 -25.19 -45.76 -35.26
CA GLN A 334 -24.14 -46.26 -34.37
C GLN A 334 -22.86 -45.48 -34.61
N LEU A 335 -22.28 -44.93 -33.55
CA LEU A 335 -21.04 -44.15 -33.64
C LEU A 335 -19.85 -45.04 -34.02
N THR A 336 -19.08 -44.59 -35.01
CA THR A 336 -17.78 -45.18 -35.36
C THR A 336 -16.72 -44.86 -34.30
N GLU A 337 -15.66 -45.67 -34.22
CA GLU A 337 -14.55 -45.42 -33.27
C GLU A 337 -13.83 -44.08 -33.55
N GLN A 338 -13.79 -43.64 -34.81
CA GLN A 338 -13.23 -42.33 -35.17
C GLN A 338 -14.09 -41.18 -34.60
N GLU A 339 -15.41 -41.25 -34.73
CA GLU A 339 -16.32 -40.25 -34.17
C GLU A 339 -16.25 -40.23 -32.64
N LYS A 340 -16.24 -41.39 -31.98
CA LYS A 340 -16.06 -41.49 -30.51
C LYS A 340 -14.76 -40.82 -30.06
N THR A 341 -13.67 -41.01 -30.80
CA THR A 341 -12.37 -40.40 -30.50
C THR A 341 -12.41 -38.88 -30.66
N LEU A 342 -13.01 -38.37 -31.73
CA LEU A 342 -13.16 -36.93 -31.97
C LEU A 342 -14.05 -36.26 -30.90
N ILE A 343 -15.15 -36.91 -30.50
CA ILE A 343 -16.02 -36.42 -29.43
C ILE A 343 -15.24 -36.34 -28.11
N ARG A 344 -14.50 -37.40 -27.74
CA ARG A 344 -13.64 -37.39 -26.54
C ARG A 344 -12.58 -36.29 -26.58
N GLN A 345 -11.98 -36.03 -27.75
CA GLN A 345 -11.02 -34.93 -27.92
C GLN A 345 -11.68 -33.57 -27.73
N GLY A 346 -12.89 -33.35 -28.27
CA GLY A 346 -13.66 -32.13 -28.08
C GLY A 346 -14.04 -31.90 -26.62
N LEU A 347 -14.43 -32.96 -25.90
CA LEU A 347 -14.81 -32.90 -24.48
C LEU A 347 -13.65 -32.59 -23.53
N GLN A 348 -12.39 -32.65 -23.99
CA GLN A 348 -11.24 -32.19 -23.19
C GLN A 348 -11.36 -30.71 -22.79
N VAL A 349 -12.21 -29.92 -23.45
CA VAL A 349 -12.52 -28.54 -23.06
C VAL A 349 -13.08 -28.44 -21.63
N LEU A 350 -13.77 -29.49 -21.13
CA LEU A 350 -14.31 -29.53 -19.76
C LEU A 350 -13.21 -29.65 -18.69
N ASN A 351 -12.01 -30.07 -19.09
CA ASN A 351 -10.82 -30.19 -18.25
C ASN A 351 -9.87 -28.99 -18.42
N GLN A 352 -10.34 -27.89 -19.02
CA GLN A 352 -9.54 -26.70 -19.28
C GLN A 352 -10.26 -25.45 -18.77
N ALA A 353 -9.49 -24.51 -18.23
CA ALA A 353 -10.04 -23.24 -17.78
C ALA A 353 -10.52 -22.40 -18.97
N PRO A 354 -11.67 -21.69 -18.84
CA PRO A 354 -12.13 -20.76 -19.86
C PRO A 354 -11.13 -19.61 -20.01
N GLN A 355 -10.82 -19.23 -21.26
CA GLN A 355 -9.94 -18.10 -21.55
C GLN A 355 -10.74 -16.79 -21.71
N VAL A 356 -10.29 -15.74 -21.01
CA VAL A 356 -10.80 -14.37 -21.21
C VAL A 356 -10.00 -13.72 -22.34
N THR A 357 -10.65 -13.45 -23.48
CA THR A 357 -10.01 -12.90 -24.69
C THR A 357 -9.91 -11.38 -24.71
N GLN A 358 -10.60 -10.68 -23.79
CA GLN A 358 -10.61 -9.22 -23.67
C GLN A 358 -9.76 -8.75 -22.49
N SER A 359 -9.35 -7.48 -22.52
CA SER A 359 -8.75 -6.83 -21.34
C SER A 359 -9.69 -6.94 -20.15
N VAL A 360 -9.18 -7.42 -19.02
CA VAL A 360 -9.95 -7.55 -17.77
C VAL A 360 -10.39 -6.18 -17.26
N MET A 361 -9.54 -5.17 -17.40
CA MET A 361 -9.77 -3.81 -16.89
C MET A 361 -10.31 -2.87 -17.96
N LEU A 362 -10.95 -1.77 -17.54
CA LEU A 362 -11.44 -0.71 -18.44
C LEU A 362 -10.29 -0.06 -19.22
N PRO A 363 -10.54 0.38 -20.47
CA PRO A 363 -9.55 1.14 -21.23
C PRO A 363 -9.30 2.50 -20.56
N LYS A 364 -8.08 3.00 -20.68
CA LYS A 364 -7.72 4.35 -20.22
C LYS A 364 -8.43 5.41 -21.04
N PHE A 365 -8.75 6.53 -20.40
CA PHE A 365 -9.37 7.68 -21.09
C PHE A 365 -8.44 8.24 -22.18
N GLU A 366 -9.02 8.61 -23.33
CA GLU A 366 -8.31 9.31 -24.39
C GLU A 366 -7.91 10.71 -23.92
N GLN A 367 -6.69 11.13 -24.25
CA GLN A 367 -6.16 12.43 -23.86
C GLN A 367 -6.67 13.53 -24.80
N ALA A 368 -7.14 14.62 -24.22
CA ALA A 368 -7.43 15.83 -24.98
C ALA A 368 -6.14 16.51 -25.46
N GLY A 369 -6.22 17.26 -26.56
CA GLY A 369 -5.10 18.04 -27.07
C GLY A 369 -4.75 19.21 -26.14
N HIS A 370 -3.46 19.50 -26.01
CA HIS A 370 -3.01 20.67 -25.24
C HIS A 370 -3.33 21.97 -25.99
N LEU A 371 -3.86 22.95 -25.25
CA LEU A 371 -4.16 24.30 -25.73
C LEU A 371 -3.14 25.30 -25.18
N GLY A 372 -2.76 26.30 -25.97
CA GLY A 372 -1.92 27.44 -25.53
C GLY A 372 -2.71 28.41 -24.65
N LEU A 373 -3.05 28.00 -23.42
CA LEU A 373 -3.91 28.78 -22.52
C LEU A 373 -3.21 30.03 -21.95
N SER A 374 -1.88 29.98 -21.81
CA SER A 374 -1.09 31.10 -21.29
C SER A 374 -0.79 32.21 -22.30
N ASP A 375 -1.07 31.99 -23.58
CA ASP A 375 -0.85 32.98 -24.63
C ASP A 375 -1.63 34.26 -24.28
N TYR A 376 -0.89 35.36 -24.09
CA TYR A 376 -1.45 36.66 -23.74
C TYR A 376 -0.98 37.73 -24.71
N ARG A 377 -1.93 38.46 -25.28
CA ARG A 377 -1.65 39.64 -26.09
C ARG A 377 -1.87 40.89 -25.24
N SER A 378 -0.84 41.72 -25.12
CA SER A 378 -0.90 42.96 -24.35
C SER A 378 -2.04 43.87 -24.80
N LEU A 379 -2.74 44.45 -23.83
CA LEU A 379 -3.80 45.43 -24.04
C LEU A 379 -3.29 46.68 -24.78
N GLN A 380 -1.99 46.96 -24.72
CA GLN A 380 -1.35 48.07 -25.44
C GLN A 380 -1.47 47.94 -26.95
N ASN A 381 -1.57 46.70 -27.46
CA ASN A 381 -1.75 46.41 -28.89
C ASN A 381 -3.21 46.54 -29.36
N GLU A 382 -4.15 46.56 -28.41
CA GLU A 382 -5.59 46.69 -28.69
C GLU A 382 -6.08 48.15 -28.64
N LEU A 383 -5.23 49.09 -28.18
CA LEU A 383 -5.53 50.51 -28.19
C LEU A 383 -5.54 51.09 -29.62
N PRO A 384 -6.38 52.09 -29.91
CA PRO A 384 -6.38 52.76 -31.21
C PRO A 384 -5.02 53.37 -31.55
N GLN A 385 -4.64 53.33 -32.84
CA GLN A 385 -3.35 53.82 -33.35
C GLN A 385 -3.02 55.27 -32.92
N VAL A 386 -4.03 56.12 -32.69
CA VAL A 386 -3.86 57.51 -32.25
C VAL A 386 -3.12 57.65 -30.91
N TYR A 387 -3.14 56.60 -30.07
CA TYR A 387 -2.41 56.59 -28.80
C TYR A 387 -0.91 56.31 -28.97
N ALA A 388 -0.46 55.86 -30.14
CA ALA A 388 0.94 55.56 -30.49
C ALA A 388 1.66 54.57 -29.55
N VAL A 389 0.91 53.79 -28.76
CA VAL A 389 1.48 52.89 -27.74
C VAL A 389 2.10 51.64 -28.38
N ALA A 390 1.51 51.10 -29.45
CA ALA A 390 2.00 49.87 -30.09
C ALA A 390 3.18 50.06 -31.07
N GLU A 391 3.72 51.28 -31.20
CA GLU A 391 4.76 51.56 -32.20
C GLU A 391 6.16 51.03 -31.78
N HIS A 392 6.82 50.27 -32.66
CA HIS A 392 8.09 49.58 -32.37
C HIS A 392 9.33 50.47 -32.19
N THR A 393 9.22 51.80 -32.37
CA THR A 393 10.36 52.73 -32.40
C THR A 393 10.78 53.28 -31.03
N LEU A 394 10.18 52.82 -29.94
CA LEU A 394 10.32 53.44 -28.61
C LEU A 394 11.52 52.96 -27.77
N ASN A 395 12.35 52.05 -28.28
CA ASN A 395 13.51 51.49 -27.56
C ASN A 395 14.76 52.40 -27.57
N GLU A 396 14.75 53.46 -28.40
CA GLU A 396 15.89 54.39 -28.47
C GLU A 396 15.96 55.31 -27.25
N ALA A 397 17.05 56.07 -27.08
CA ALA A 397 17.17 57.03 -25.98
C ALA A 397 15.98 58.01 -25.90
N ILE A 398 15.63 58.43 -24.67
CA ILE A 398 14.57 59.42 -24.45
C ILE A 398 15.07 60.79 -24.91
N ASP A 399 14.66 61.19 -26.11
CA ASP A 399 15.12 62.39 -26.82
C ASP A 399 14.10 63.54 -26.84
N SER A 400 12.85 63.27 -26.43
CA SER A 400 11.75 64.21 -26.46
C SER A 400 10.81 64.08 -25.27
N THR A 401 10.15 65.19 -24.91
CA THR A 401 9.12 65.22 -23.86
C THR A 401 7.88 64.41 -24.22
N GLU A 402 7.58 64.28 -25.52
CA GLU A 402 6.48 63.47 -26.02
C GLU A 402 6.75 61.99 -25.80
N LYS A 403 7.96 61.52 -26.13
CA LYS A 403 8.41 60.15 -25.82
C LYS A 403 8.38 59.84 -24.33
N ALA A 404 8.79 60.78 -23.48
CA ALA A 404 8.72 60.62 -22.02
C ALA A 404 7.28 60.46 -21.50
N ARG A 405 6.33 61.26 -22.01
CA ARG A 405 4.90 61.14 -21.65
C ARG A 405 4.29 59.83 -22.14
N LEU A 406 4.67 59.38 -23.34
CA LEU A 406 4.23 58.10 -23.88
C LEU A 406 4.76 56.92 -23.06
N LEU A 407 6.03 56.96 -22.64
CA LEU A 407 6.60 55.97 -21.72
C LEU A 407 5.91 55.99 -20.35
N GLN A 408 5.53 57.16 -19.83
CA GLN A 408 4.74 57.25 -18.60
C GLN A 408 3.38 56.56 -18.74
N PHE A 409 2.68 56.80 -19.85
CA PHE A 409 1.40 56.15 -20.13
C PHE A 409 1.56 54.63 -20.30
N LYS A 410 2.62 54.17 -20.97
CA LYS A 410 2.99 52.75 -21.01
C LYS A 410 3.21 52.16 -19.64
N GLY A 411 3.92 52.86 -18.76
CA GLY A 411 4.12 52.44 -17.37
C GLY A 411 2.80 52.29 -16.60
N TYR A 412 1.83 53.17 -16.86
CA TYR A 412 0.49 53.04 -16.29
C TYR A 412 -0.25 51.79 -16.82
N LEU A 413 -0.24 51.56 -18.14
CA LEU A 413 -0.90 50.40 -18.76
C LEU A 413 -0.26 49.07 -18.34
N HIS A 414 1.06 49.08 -18.13
CA HIS A 414 1.83 47.91 -17.72
C HIS A 414 1.34 47.29 -16.40
N LEU A 415 0.84 48.10 -15.46
CA LEU A 415 0.25 47.62 -14.20
C LEU A 415 -0.93 46.67 -14.42
N PHE A 416 -1.73 46.91 -15.47
CA PHE A 416 -2.85 46.05 -15.83
C PHE A 416 -2.38 44.85 -16.65
N ASP A 417 -1.50 45.09 -17.62
CA ASP A 417 -0.95 44.05 -18.48
C ASP A 417 -0.28 42.94 -17.68
N GLN A 418 0.56 43.28 -16.70
CA GLN A 418 1.28 42.26 -15.92
C GLN A 418 0.32 41.36 -15.16
N ILE A 419 -0.71 41.94 -14.52
CA ILE A 419 -1.74 41.17 -13.81
C ILE A 419 -2.47 40.25 -14.78
N LEU A 420 -2.89 40.76 -15.95
CA LEU A 420 -3.64 39.98 -16.93
C LEU A 420 -2.77 38.88 -17.56
N ALA A 421 -1.50 39.15 -17.82
CA ALA A 421 -0.54 38.16 -18.29
C ALA A 421 -0.35 37.05 -17.26
N ASP A 422 -0.17 37.41 -15.98
CA ASP A 422 -0.04 36.44 -14.89
C ASP A 422 -1.33 35.60 -14.73
N GLN A 423 -2.53 36.20 -14.86
CA GLN A 423 -3.80 35.45 -14.83
C GLN A 423 -3.92 34.42 -15.96
N HIS A 424 -3.48 34.77 -17.18
CA HIS A 424 -3.42 33.81 -18.28
C HIS A 424 -2.41 32.70 -17.99
N LYS A 425 -1.23 33.08 -17.46
CA LYS A 425 -0.20 32.09 -17.10
C LYS A 425 -0.66 31.14 -15.99
N GLN A 426 -1.51 31.62 -15.10
CA GLN A 426 -2.06 30.84 -14.01
C GLN A 426 -2.88 29.63 -14.49
N LEU A 427 -3.43 29.67 -15.71
CA LEU A 427 -4.14 28.53 -16.30
C LEU A 427 -3.22 27.33 -16.52
N ASP A 428 -1.93 27.56 -16.82
CA ASP A 428 -0.94 26.50 -16.99
C ASP A 428 -0.64 25.76 -15.68
N VAL A 429 -0.96 26.35 -14.53
CA VAL A 429 -0.73 25.76 -13.20
C VAL A 429 -1.77 24.71 -12.86
N LEU A 430 -2.99 24.82 -13.41
CA LEU A 430 -4.13 23.96 -13.04
C LEU A 430 -3.80 22.46 -13.12
N PRO A 431 -3.16 21.96 -14.20
CA PRO A 431 -2.76 20.56 -14.28
C PRO A 431 -1.77 20.13 -13.19
N ASP A 432 -0.89 21.02 -12.72
CA ASP A 432 0.12 20.68 -11.71
C ASP A 432 -0.43 20.73 -10.28
N ILE A 433 -1.30 21.70 -9.96
CA ILE A 433 -1.95 21.79 -8.65
C ILE A 433 -3.01 20.70 -8.48
N LEU A 434 -3.82 20.44 -9.51
CA LEU A 434 -4.96 19.51 -9.39
C LEU A 434 -4.57 18.06 -9.64
N SER A 435 -3.37 17.76 -10.13
CA SER A 435 -2.92 16.38 -10.35
C SER A 435 -2.16 15.81 -9.15
N LEU A 436 -1.99 14.48 -9.13
CA LEU A 436 -1.18 13.85 -8.09
C LEU A 436 0.27 14.38 -8.13
N PRO A 437 0.84 14.70 -6.96
CA PRO A 437 2.20 15.22 -6.85
C PRO A 437 3.22 14.18 -7.32
N LYS A 438 4.24 14.61 -8.07
CA LYS A 438 5.28 13.71 -8.58
C LYS A 438 6.25 13.33 -7.46
N PRO A 439 6.52 12.04 -7.18
CA PRO A 439 7.46 11.63 -6.13
C PRO A 439 8.85 12.27 -6.26
N GLN A 440 9.34 12.51 -7.49
CA GLN A 440 10.63 13.16 -7.70
C GLN A 440 10.71 14.60 -7.14
N SER A 441 9.57 15.28 -6.97
CA SER A 441 9.52 16.66 -6.48
C SER A 441 9.72 16.79 -4.97
N PHE A 442 9.42 15.73 -4.20
CA PHE A 442 9.36 15.84 -2.74
C PHE A 442 10.16 14.75 -2.00
N GLU A 443 10.42 13.59 -2.60
CA GLU A 443 10.95 12.44 -1.87
C GLU A 443 12.44 12.61 -1.48
N SER A 444 13.22 13.38 -2.25
CA SER A 444 14.61 13.73 -1.90
C SER A 444 14.66 14.54 -0.60
N LEU A 445 13.81 15.58 -0.50
CA LEU A 445 13.64 16.37 0.72
C LEU A 445 13.07 15.53 1.86
N GLY A 446 12.12 14.64 1.55
CA GLY A 446 11.52 13.73 2.52
C GLY A 446 12.55 12.89 3.25
N LYS A 447 13.47 12.26 2.50
CA LYS A 447 14.58 11.47 3.07
C LYS A 447 15.50 12.29 3.96
N LEU A 448 15.81 13.54 3.58
CA LEU A 448 16.62 14.44 4.41
C LEU A 448 15.92 14.79 5.72
N LEU A 449 14.62 15.12 5.67
CA LEU A 449 13.83 15.37 6.88
C LEU A 449 13.69 14.11 7.76
N ASP A 450 13.67 12.93 7.16
CA ASP A 450 13.65 11.66 7.90
C ASP A 450 14.96 11.43 8.67
N CYS A 451 16.11 11.80 8.09
CA CYS A 451 17.40 11.82 8.79
C CYS A 451 17.38 12.79 9.98
N MET A 452 16.77 13.98 9.80
CA MET A 452 16.63 14.94 10.89
C MET A 452 15.75 14.42 12.03
N LEU A 453 14.64 13.72 11.72
CA LEU A 453 13.80 13.05 12.72
C LEU A 453 14.52 11.91 13.44
N ALA A 454 15.46 11.26 12.76
CA ALA A 454 16.34 10.24 13.34
C ALA A 454 17.55 10.83 14.11
N SER A 455 17.57 12.15 14.34
CA SER A 455 18.67 12.86 15.02
C SER A 455 20.04 12.69 14.35
N GLU A 456 20.08 12.42 13.05
CA GLU A 456 21.33 12.31 12.28
C GLU A 456 21.86 13.71 11.93
N SER A 457 23.18 13.90 11.93
CA SER A 457 23.78 15.16 11.49
C SER A 457 23.73 15.31 9.97
N LEU A 458 23.59 16.56 9.50
CA LEU A 458 23.63 16.87 8.06
C LEU A 458 25.06 17.23 7.65
N ASN A 459 25.54 16.60 6.58
CA ASN A 459 26.80 16.99 5.93
C ASN A 459 26.58 18.09 4.88
N ALA A 460 27.67 18.71 4.39
CA ALA A 460 27.60 19.82 3.43
C ALA A 460 26.86 19.44 2.14
N GLN A 461 27.10 18.24 1.61
CA GLN A 461 26.42 17.75 0.40
C GLN A 461 24.90 17.62 0.61
N GLN A 462 24.46 17.17 1.78
CA GLN A 462 23.04 17.08 2.12
C GLN A 462 22.39 18.46 2.24
N VAL A 463 23.12 19.46 2.74
CA VAL A 463 22.66 20.85 2.75
C VAL A 463 22.54 21.40 1.32
N ASP A 464 23.49 21.08 0.43
CA ASP A 464 23.42 21.44 -0.99
C ASP A 464 22.18 20.83 -1.66
N VAL A 465 21.95 19.53 -1.43
CA VAL A 465 20.78 18.81 -1.95
C VAL A 465 19.49 19.40 -1.39
N PHE A 466 19.45 19.77 -0.11
CA PHE A 466 18.29 20.43 0.50
C PHE A 466 17.94 21.71 -0.26
N TRP A 467 18.88 22.64 -0.42
CA TRP A 467 18.61 23.93 -1.07
C TRP A 467 18.31 23.78 -2.57
N GLN A 468 18.98 22.87 -3.26
CA GLN A 468 18.68 22.57 -4.67
C GLN A 468 17.22 22.11 -4.85
N HIS A 469 16.72 21.26 -3.96
CA HIS A 469 15.36 20.75 -4.08
C HIS A 469 14.29 21.68 -3.49
N ALA A 470 14.59 22.38 -2.39
CA ALA A 470 13.66 23.34 -1.79
C ALA A 470 13.33 24.47 -2.76
N CYS A 471 14.31 24.98 -3.51
CA CYS A 471 14.12 26.04 -4.51
C CYS A 471 13.53 25.55 -5.84
N THR A 472 13.30 24.25 -6.00
CA THR A 472 12.67 23.66 -7.20
C THR A 472 11.31 23.02 -6.92
N LEU A 473 10.75 23.29 -5.73
CA LEU A 473 9.36 22.97 -5.41
C LEU A 473 8.42 23.66 -6.42
N PRO A 474 7.31 23.01 -6.79
CA PRO A 474 6.38 23.57 -7.77
C PRO A 474 5.80 24.89 -7.27
N HIS A 475 5.71 25.88 -8.16
CA HIS A 475 5.01 27.12 -7.88
C HIS A 475 3.50 26.90 -7.92
N SER A 476 2.80 27.55 -6.98
CA SER A 476 1.36 27.60 -6.96
C SER A 476 0.80 28.83 -7.68
N GLN A 477 1.66 29.83 -7.93
CA GLN A 477 1.36 30.99 -8.76
C GLN A 477 2.45 31.19 -9.80
N LEU A 478 2.07 31.46 -11.05
CA LEU A 478 3.02 31.73 -12.12
C LEU A 478 2.91 33.15 -12.62
N SER A 479 4.08 33.73 -12.88
CA SER A 479 4.20 34.98 -13.61
C SER A 479 4.83 34.75 -14.98
N GLN A 480 4.46 35.57 -15.95
CA GLN A 480 5.10 35.59 -17.27
C GLN A 480 5.55 36.99 -17.67
N ALA A 481 6.58 37.03 -18.50
CA ALA A 481 7.04 38.27 -19.10
C ALA A 481 6.03 38.72 -20.15
N LEU A 482 5.88 40.04 -20.29
CA LEU A 482 5.20 40.59 -21.46
C LEU A 482 6.12 40.58 -22.68
N GLU A 483 5.62 40.04 -23.78
CA GLU A 483 6.30 40.01 -25.07
C GLU A 483 5.76 41.09 -26.02
N GLU A 484 6.53 41.42 -27.06
CA GLU A 484 6.12 42.31 -28.16
C GLU A 484 5.79 43.78 -27.79
N ILE A 485 6.23 44.29 -26.64
CA ILE A 485 6.04 45.68 -26.22
C ILE A 485 7.35 46.48 -26.31
N SER A 486 7.37 47.55 -27.11
CA SER A 486 8.51 48.48 -27.19
C SER A 486 8.57 49.42 -25.96
N GLY A 487 9.76 49.92 -25.62
CA GLY A 487 9.98 50.94 -24.58
C GLY A 487 9.91 50.41 -23.14
N ILE A 488 9.58 49.13 -22.93
CA ILE A 488 9.52 48.51 -21.61
C ILE A 488 10.89 48.43 -20.92
N GLU A 489 11.97 48.38 -21.71
CA GLU A 489 13.37 48.43 -21.25
C GLU A 489 13.72 49.72 -20.47
N HIS A 490 12.94 50.80 -20.65
CA HIS A 490 13.11 52.03 -19.88
C HIS A 490 12.36 52.02 -18.55
N LEU A 491 11.38 51.11 -18.39
CA LEU A 491 10.47 51.08 -17.24
C LEU A 491 10.84 49.96 -16.26
N LEU A 492 11.27 48.82 -16.80
CA LEU A 492 11.71 47.65 -16.05
C LEU A 492 13.09 47.26 -16.53
N ASP A 493 13.85 46.56 -15.68
CA ASP A 493 15.07 45.87 -16.10
C ASP A 493 14.72 44.61 -16.93
N THR A 494 14.09 44.81 -18.09
CA THR A 494 13.73 43.75 -19.03
C THR A 494 14.94 43.24 -19.83
N GLN A 495 16.06 43.97 -19.78
CA GLN A 495 17.36 43.52 -20.26
C GLN A 495 17.88 42.36 -19.41
N SER A 496 17.52 42.30 -18.12
CA SER A 496 17.78 41.13 -17.28
C SER A 496 17.18 39.86 -17.92
N LEU A 497 18.02 38.84 -18.09
CA LEU A 497 17.59 37.51 -18.52
C LEU A 497 16.49 36.94 -17.60
N ASN A 498 16.46 37.37 -16.34
CA ASN A 498 15.52 36.90 -15.33
C ASN A 498 14.08 37.32 -15.61
N TYR A 499 13.80 38.60 -15.89
CA TYR A 499 12.43 39.03 -16.19
C TYR A 499 11.91 38.37 -17.46
N ARG A 500 12.72 38.30 -18.53
CA ARG A 500 12.30 37.66 -19.79
C ARG A 500 11.98 36.17 -19.64
N GLN A 501 12.63 35.47 -18.72
CA GLN A 501 12.40 34.04 -18.51
C GLN A 501 11.29 33.73 -17.49
N ARG A 502 11.10 34.60 -16.48
CA ARG A 502 10.26 34.29 -15.30
C ARG A 502 9.26 35.38 -14.95
N GLY A 503 9.12 36.44 -15.75
CA GLY A 503 8.29 37.60 -15.41
C GLY A 503 8.64 38.18 -14.04
N MET A 504 7.61 38.49 -13.26
CA MET A 504 7.71 38.97 -11.87
C MET A 504 7.58 37.82 -10.85
N GLN A 505 7.99 36.58 -11.20
CA GLN A 505 7.76 35.38 -10.39
C GLN A 505 8.19 35.56 -8.93
N HIS A 506 9.40 36.06 -8.67
CA HIS A 506 9.91 36.21 -7.31
C HIS A 506 9.06 37.18 -6.46
N SER A 507 8.46 38.20 -7.07
CA SER A 507 7.57 39.14 -6.39
C SER A 507 6.16 38.59 -6.19
N LEU A 508 5.68 37.75 -7.13
CA LEU A 508 4.38 37.10 -7.03
C LEU A 508 4.39 35.96 -6.00
N GLU A 509 5.39 35.08 -6.10
CA GLU A 509 5.63 33.96 -5.20
C GLU A 509 7.12 33.58 -5.26
N SER A 510 7.86 33.89 -4.19
CA SER A 510 9.27 33.53 -4.05
C SER A 510 9.45 32.05 -3.70
N ASP A 511 10.56 31.47 -4.20
CA ASP A 511 10.94 30.08 -4.00
C ASP A 511 11.08 29.75 -2.51
N PHE A 512 10.50 28.64 -2.05
CA PHE A 512 10.56 28.20 -0.65
C PHE A 512 10.12 29.30 0.34
N SER A 513 9.02 29.98 0.04
CA SER A 513 8.35 30.93 0.95
C SER A 513 7.23 30.27 1.76
N ILE A 514 6.86 30.88 2.88
CA ILE A 514 5.69 30.46 3.69
C ILE A 514 4.42 30.45 2.83
N ALA A 515 4.25 31.44 1.95
CA ALA A 515 3.08 31.55 1.07
C ALA A 515 2.99 30.37 0.08
N GLN A 516 4.11 30.03 -0.59
CA GLN A 516 4.18 28.88 -1.50
C GLN A 516 3.84 27.59 -0.77
N LEU A 517 4.52 27.31 0.35
CA LEU A 517 4.34 26.07 1.11
C LEU A 517 2.92 25.94 1.69
N THR A 518 2.30 27.05 2.09
CA THR A 518 0.91 27.07 2.58
C THR A 518 -0.06 26.68 1.47
N ARG A 519 0.08 27.24 0.27
CA ARG A 519 -0.79 26.91 -0.86
C ARG A 519 -0.58 25.49 -1.37
N LEU A 520 0.67 25.02 -1.40
CA LEU A 520 0.97 23.62 -1.72
C LEU A 520 0.30 22.67 -0.72
N ASN A 521 0.35 22.97 0.58
CA ASN A 521 -0.37 22.20 1.59
C ASN A 521 -1.89 22.19 1.35
N GLN A 522 -2.49 23.34 1.08
CA GLN A 522 -3.93 23.46 0.81
C GLN A 522 -4.35 22.69 -0.46
N SER A 523 -3.50 22.69 -1.49
CA SER A 523 -3.74 21.89 -2.69
C SER A 523 -3.81 20.40 -2.36
N VAL A 524 -2.83 19.88 -1.63
CA VAL A 524 -2.81 18.46 -1.28
C VAL A 524 -3.95 18.10 -0.31
N ASP A 525 -4.33 19.00 0.60
CA ASP A 525 -5.52 18.82 1.45
C ASP A 525 -6.80 18.67 0.60
N HIS A 526 -6.95 19.49 -0.45
CA HIS A 526 -8.06 19.35 -1.39
C HIS A 526 -8.06 18.00 -2.12
N LEU A 527 -6.87 17.51 -2.51
CA LEU A 527 -6.75 16.19 -3.16
C LEU A 527 -7.05 15.04 -2.21
N LEU A 528 -6.57 15.09 -0.97
CA LEU A 528 -6.85 14.09 0.08
C LEU A 528 -8.34 14.06 0.45
N ALA A 529 -9.02 15.20 0.43
CA ALA A 529 -10.45 15.29 0.71
C ALA A 529 -11.31 14.45 -0.25
N ARG A 530 -10.84 14.19 -1.49
CA ARG A 530 -11.52 13.29 -2.45
C ARG A 530 -11.61 11.85 -1.97
N PHE A 531 -10.72 11.46 -1.06
CA PHE A 531 -10.66 10.14 -0.42
C PHE A 531 -11.19 10.17 1.01
N ALA A 532 -11.83 11.28 1.43
CA ALA A 532 -12.27 11.52 2.80
C ALA A 532 -11.14 11.42 3.85
N GLU A 533 -9.89 11.65 3.45
CA GLU A 533 -8.75 11.65 4.35
C GLU A 533 -8.48 13.04 4.92
N ARG A 534 -8.22 13.08 6.23
CA ARG A 534 -7.84 14.31 6.93
C ARG A 534 -6.50 14.11 7.64
N PRO A 535 -5.45 14.87 7.27
CA PRO A 535 -4.16 14.77 7.94
C PRO A 535 -4.24 15.28 9.39
N VAL A 536 -3.35 14.75 10.22
CA VAL A 536 -3.19 15.14 11.62
C VAL A 536 -2.63 16.57 11.72
N ASP A 537 -3.05 17.31 12.75
CA ASP A 537 -2.46 18.61 13.07
C ASP A 537 -0.96 18.47 13.40
N SER A 538 -0.13 19.21 12.69
CA SER A 538 1.33 19.20 12.87
C SER A 538 1.81 19.54 14.29
N ASN A 539 1.02 20.28 15.07
CA ASN A 539 1.36 20.58 16.46
C ASN A 539 1.39 19.32 17.32
N LEU A 540 0.50 18.35 17.01
CA LEU A 540 0.49 17.03 17.65
C LEU A 540 1.68 16.18 17.19
N LEU A 541 2.19 16.41 15.98
CA LEU A 541 3.35 15.70 15.42
C LEU A 541 4.70 16.19 15.95
N LYS A 542 4.74 17.29 16.72
CA LYS A 542 5.92 17.81 17.45
C LYS A 542 7.17 18.10 16.58
N TYR A 543 7.01 18.33 15.28
CA TYR A 543 8.12 18.59 14.35
C TYR A 543 9.00 19.79 14.70
N LYS A 544 8.38 20.84 15.25
CA LYS A 544 9.07 22.08 15.61
C LYS A 544 10.24 21.85 16.58
N ALA A 545 10.09 20.93 17.54
CA ALA A 545 11.13 20.64 18.53
C ALA A 545 12.38 20.04 17.88
N VAL A 546 12.19 19.15 16.90
CA VAL A 546 13.30 18.51 16.19
C VAL A 546 13.97 19.48 15.20
N PHE A 547 13.19 20.12 14.31
CA PHE A 547 13.76 20.97 13.27
C PHE A 547 14.42 22.25 13.80
N ALA A 548 14.08 22.68 15.02
CA ALA A 548 14.78 23.79 15.68
C ALA A 548 16.29 23.52 15.85
N LEU A 549 16.69 22.26 15.99
CA LEU A 549 18.10 21.85 16.10
C LEU A 549 18.86 21.97 14.79
N TYR A 550 18.16 21.87 13.66
CA TYR A 550 18.75 21.87 12.30
C TYR A 550 18.68 23.22 11.61
N ALA A 551 17.76 24.10 12.01
CA ALA A 551 17.60 25.42 11.43
C ALA A 551 18.92 26.23 11.37
N PRO A 552 19.80 26.22 12.40
CA PRO A 552 21.08 26.93 12.33
C PRO A 552 22.03 26.38 11.25
N SER A 553 22.05 25.06 11.04
CA SER A 553 22.92 24.40 10.06
C SER A 553 22.47 24.60 8.61
N LEU A 554 21.18 24.89 8.41
CA LEU A 554 20.61 25.15 7.08
C LEU A 554 20.66 26.63 6.71
N LYS A 555 20.72 27.53 7.69
CA LYS A 555 20.72 28.98 7.46
C LYS A 555 22.04 29.44 6.82
N ASP A 556 21.98 29.78 5.53
CA ASP A 556 23.12 30.18 4.69
C ASP A 556 22.65 31.11 3.55
N GLU A 557 23.57 31.70 2.78
CA GLU A 557 23.34 32.64 1.68
C GLU A 557 22.45 32.09 0.54
N ARG A 558 22.25 30.78 0.49
CA ARG A 558 21.39 30.09 -0.47
C ARG A 558 19.90 30.17 -0.14
N ASP A 559 19.55 30.61 1.07
CA ASP A 559 18.16 30.78 1.48
C ASP A 559 17.48 31.88 0.64
N PRO A 560 16.46 31.55 -0.19
CA PRO A 560 15.78 32.52 -1.04
C PRO A 560 14.88 33.48 -0.26
N ASN A 561 14.55 33.20 1.01
CA ASN A 561 13.68 34.02 1.85
C ASN A 561 14.23 34.16 3.28
N PRO A 562 15.36 34.87 3.49
CA PRO A 562 16.04 34.96 4.78
C PRO A 562 15.26 35.73 5.85
N ASP A 563 14.30 36.57 5.43
CA ASP A 563 13.45 37.38 6.31
C ASP A 563 12.31 36.56 6.95
N GLU A 564 11.98 35.40 6.39
CA GLU A 564 10.95 34.49 6.90
C GLU A 564 11.53 33.43 7.85
N SER A 565 10.72 32.96 8.79
CA SER A 565 11.10 31.90 9.74
C SER A 565 11.42 30.59 9.01
N LEU A 566 12.71 30.23 8.91
CA LEU A 566 13.15 28.96 8.34
C LEU A 566 12.53 27.75 9.07
N LEU A 567 12.38 27.85 10.40
CA LEU A 567 11.75 26.78 11.20
C LEU A 567 10.30 26.54 10.79
N GLU A 568 9.53 27.61 10.55
CA GLU A 568 8.14 27.50 10.10
C GLU A 568 8.05 26.89 8.71
N ARG A 569 8.94 27.31 7.80
CA ARG A 569 9.04 26.73 6.45
C ARG A 569 9.41 25.25 6.48
N LEU A 570 10.33 24.81 7.35
CA LEU A 570 10.67 23.40 7.53
C LEU A 570 9.47 22.57 8.00
N VAL A 571 8.66 23.10 8.93
CA VAL A 571 7.44 22.43 9.40
C VAL A 571 6.40 22.33 8.29
N LEU A 572 6.15 23.41 7.55
CA LEU A 572 5.22 23.41 6.41
C LEU A 572 5.67 22.47 5.29
N LEU A 573 6.98 22.45 5.01
CA LEU A 573 7.58 21.51 4.06
C LEU A 573 7.35 20.07 4.50
N ARG A 574 7.57 19.78 5.79
CA ARG A 574 7.34 18.43 6.33
C ARG A 574 5.88 18.00 6.17
N GLN A 575 4.94 18.88 6.51
CA GLN A 575 3.51 18.61 6.33
C GLN A 575 3.17 18.32 4.86
N TYR A 576 3.68 19.14 3.93
CA TYR A 576 3.46 18.95 2.50
C TYR A 576 3.97 17.58 2.04
N ILE A 577 5.17 17.18 2.48
CA ILE A 577 5.78 15.90 2.13
C ILE A 577 4.97 14.72 2.70
N ASP A 578 4.55 14.78 3.96
CA ASP A 578 3.77 13.70 4.58
C ASP A 578 2.42 13.53 3.90
N LYS A 579 1.74 14.63 3.56
CA LYS A 579 0.49 14.62 2.79
C LYS A 579 0.69 14.06 1.39
N CYS A 580 1.76 14.47 0.69
CA CYS A 580 2.11 13.92 -0.63
C CYS A 580 2.38 12.41 -0.57
N ARG A 581 3.12 11.94 0.43
CA ARG A 581 3.40 10.52 0.65
C ARG A 581 2.11 9.74 0.94
N LEU A 582 1.25 10.24 1.83
CA LEU A 582 -0.05 9.63 2.12
C LEU A 582 -0.91 9.55 0.85
N LEU A 583 -1.03 10.67 0.12
CA LEU A 583 -1.80 10.74 -1.11
C LEU A 583 -1.28 9.75 -2.15
N SER A 584 0.05 9.63 -2.31
CA SER A 584 0.67 8.72 -3.30
C SER A 584 0.46 7.22 -3.01
N GLU A 585 0.15 6.87 -1.76
CA GLU A 585 -0.04 5.49 -1.31
C GLU A 585 -1.50 5.16 -0.99
N ILE A 586 -2.43 6.10 -1.20
CA ILE A 586 -3.81 5.98 -0.70
C ILE A 586 -4.56 4.77 -1.27
N GLY A 587 -4.30 4.41 -2.53
CA GLY A 587 -4.85 3.22 -3.16
C GLY A 587 -4.41 1.94 -2.47
N ASP A 588 -3.10 1.77 -2.30
CA ASP A 588 -2.52 0.60 -1.63
C ASP A 588 -2.98 0.50 -0.16
N LEU A 589 -3.02 1.64 0.55
CA LEU A 589 -3.46 1.71 1.95
C LEU A 589 -4.95 1.40 2.10
N GLY A 590 -5.79 1.91 1.17
CA GLY A 590 -7.23 1.68 1.15
C GLY A 590 -7.60 0.24 0.82
N GLN A 591 -6.95 -0.34 -0.19
CA GLN A 591 -7.16 -1.73 -0.59
C GLN A 591 -6.80 -2.70 0.54
N ASN A 592 -5.73 -2.45 1.28
CA ASN A 592 -5.16 -3.43 2.21
C ASN A 592 -5.42 -3.08 3.70
N ARG A 593 -6.46 -2.32 4.05
CA ARG A 593 -6.66 -1.79 5.41
C ARG A 593 -6.55 -2.81 6.54
N CYS A 594 -7.03 -4.04 6.33
CA CYS A 594 -7.00 -5.11 7.32
C CYS A 594 -5.96 -6.20 7.02
N ARG A 595 -5.06 -5.97 6.05
CA ARG A 595 -4.10 -6.99 5.61
C ARG A 595 -3.16 -7.40 6.74
N GLY A 596 -3.12 -8.71 7.02
CA GLY A 596 -2.18 -9.30 7.95
C GLY A 596 -0.77 -9.41 7.36
N PHE A 597 0.19 -9.78 8.20
CA PHE A 597 1.58 -9.98 7.81
C PHE A 597 1.76 -11.12 6.78
N ASP A 598 2.49 -10.85 5.68
CA ASP A 598 2.90 -11.82 4.66
C ASP A 598 4.18 -12.55 5.09
N TYR A 599 4.00 -13.59 5.90
CA TYR A 599 5.08 -14.44 6.40
C TYR A 599 5.71 -15.35 5.34
N LEU A 600 5.21 -15.37 4.09
CA LEU A 600 5.83 -16.13 3.00
C LEU A 600 6.65 -15.27 2.04
N SER A 601 6.65 -13.96 2.24
CA SER A 601 7.41 -12.99 1.46
C SER A 601 8.87 -13.40 1.21
N LYS A 602 9.40 -13.04 0.03
CA LYS A 602 10.82 -13.17 -0.30
C LYS A 602 11.70 -12.19 0.49
N THR A 603 11.11 -11.11 1.02
CA THR A 603 11.79 -10.03 1.71
C THR A 603 11.19 -9.81 3.09
N LEU A 604 11.19 -10.84 3.93
CA LEU A 604 10.56 -10.86 5.28
C LEU A 604 10.99 -9.65 6.13
N GLN A 605 12.26 -9.28 6.09
CA GLN A 605 12.80 -8.14 6.84
C GLN A 605 12.14 -6.79 6.48
N TYR A 606 11.65 -6.62 5.25
CA TYR A 606 11.05 -5.37 4.77
C TYR A 606 9.52 -5.43 4.65
N GLN A 607 8.92 -6.62 4.69
CA GLN A 607 7.48 -6.83 4.53
C GLN A 607 6.76 -7.24 5.83
N HIS A 608 7.41 -7.04 6.99
CA HIS A 608 6.81 -7.24 8.32
C HIS A 608 5.69 -6.24 8.66
N CYS A 609 5.62 -5.12 7.95
CA CYS A 609 4.62 -4.09 8.20
C CYS A 609 3.31 -4.41 7.47
N SER A 610 2.23 -4.61 8.24
CA SER A 610 0.87 -4.66 7.70
C SER A 610 0.51 -3.32 7.05
N SER A 611 -0.42 -3.34 6.10
CA SER A 611 -0.88 -2.09 5.47
C SER A 611 -1.65 -1.20 6.46
N MET A 612 -2.29 -1.81 7.47
CA MET A 612 -2.80 -1.09 8.64
C MET A 612 -1.70 -0.30 9.35
N ALA A 613 -0.60 -0.97 9.71
CA ALA A 613 0.53 -0.34 10.37
C ALA A 613 1.14 0.77 9.51
N LYS A 614 1.31 0.54 8.20
CA LYS A 614 1.76 1.56 7.25
C LYS A 614 0.83 2.78 7.22
N GLY A 615 -0.48 2.56 7.22
CA GLY A 615 -1.49 3.64 7.24
C GLY A 615 -1.45 4.47 8.54
N ILE A 616 -1.24 3.82 9.67
CA ILE A 616 -1.05 4.48 10.98
C ILE A 616 0.25 5.29 10.97
N MET A 617 1.35 4.68 10.52
CA MET A 617 2.66 5.31 10.38
C MET A 617 2.60 6.60 9.56
N ARG A 618 1.93 6.58 8.40
CA ARG A 618 1.77 7.77 7.55
C ARG A 618 1.05 8.92 8.27
N ARG A 619 0.07 8.63 9.11
CA ARG A 619 -0.67 9.65 9.88
C ARG A 619 0.12 10.20 11.06
N LEU A 620 1.01 9.39 11.63
CA LEU A 620 1.92 9.78 12.70
C LEU A 620 3.20 10.46 12.20
N GLY A 621 3.31 10.67 10.89
CA GLY A 621 4.50 11.28 10.30
C GLY A 621 5.72 10.37 10.28
N MET A 622 5.50 9.06 10.36
CA MET A 622 6.55 8.04 10.28
C MET A 622 6.75 7.66 8.82
N SER A 623 7.99 7.73 8.36
CA SER A 623 8.25 7.84 6.93
C SER A 623 8.48 6.51 6.24
N HIS A 624 8.96 5.49 6.95
CA HIS A 624 9.39 4.25 6.32
C HIS A 624 9.11 3.02 7.19
N PRO A 625 8.26 2.08 6.72
CA PRO A 625 8.07 0.79 7.40
C PRO A 625 9.28 -0.17 7.28
N GLY A 626 10.33 0.19 6.53
CA GLY A 626 11.44 -0.71 6.17
C GLY A 626 12.82 -0.37 6.75
N GLN A 627 12.92 0.57 7.70
CA GLN A 627 14.20 0.90 8.36
C GLN A 627 14.39 0.14 9.68
N MET A 628 13.84 -1.06 9.74
CA MET A 628 14.09 -1.98 10.84
C MET A 628 15.47 -2.63 10.67
N PRO A 629 16.18 -2.89 11.77
CA PRO A 629 15.80 -2.66 13.17
C PRO A 629 15.88 -1.20 13.61
N LEU A 630 15.01 -0.83 14.54
CA LEU A 630 14.92 0.47 15.18
C LEU A 630 16.09 0.71 16.13
N ALA A 631 16.49 -0.32 16.89
CA ALA A 631 17.52 -0.16 17.92
C ALA A 631 18.87 0.31 17.34
N THR A 632 19.21 -0.05 16.10
CA THR A 632 20.49 0.34 15.48
C THR A 632 20.39 1.64 14.68
N HIS A 633 19.24 1.93 14.07
CA HIS A 633 19.09 3.02 13.11
C HIS A 633 18.47 4.30 13.68
N ASN A 634 18.09 4.30 14.97
CA ASN A 634 17.47 5.44 15.65
C ASN A 634 16.25 6.03 14.90
N ARG A 635 15.39 5.15 14.38
CA ARG A 635 14.27 5.54 13.52
C ARG A 635 12.95 5.54 14.28
N GLU A 636 12.03 6.39 13.82
CA GLU A 636 10.66 6.43 14.31
C GLU A 636 9.78 5.49 13.47
N SER A 637 9.41 4.36 14.08
CA SER A 637 8.47 3.37 13.55
C SER A 637 8.01 2.47 14.70
N PHE A 638 7.27 1.40 14.37
CA PHE A 638 6.87 0.38 15.34
C PHE A 638 6.73 -1.00 14.69
N TYR A 639 6.86 -2.04 15.50
CA TYR A 639 6.50 -3.40 15.11
C TYR A 639 5.05 -3.69 15.47
N LEU A 640 4.33 -4.37 14.57
CA LEU A 640 3.02 -4.95 14.86
C LEU A 640 3.17 -6.47 14.95
N VAL A 641 2.93 -7.02 16.13
CA VAL A 641 2.99 -8.46 16.38
C VAL A 641 1.56 -8.98 16.54
N GLU A 642 1.19 -9.92 15.67
CA GLU A 642 -0.10 -10.61 15.71
C GLU A 642 -0.01 -11.78 16.69
N GLY A 643 -0.73 -11.69 17.82
CA GLY A 643 -0.75 -12.77 18.80
C GLY A 643 -1.35 -14.07 18.24
N SER A 644 -2.24 -13.99 17.24
CA SER A 644 -2.79 -15.16 16.52
C SER A 644 -1.74 -16.02 15.80
N LEU A 645 -0.56 -15.46 15.48
CA LEU A 645 0.54 -16.20 14.84
C LEU A 645 1.44 -16.89 15.87
N LEU A 646 1.31 -16.53 17.15
CA LEU A 646 2.02 -17.16 18.25
C LEU A 646 1.27 -18.41 18.72
N THR A 647 1.99 -19.29 19.40
CA THR A 647 1.51 -20.58 19.90
C THR A 647 0.65 -20.47 21.15
N THR A 648 0.64 -19.31 21.82
CA THR A 648 -0.08 -19.11 23.08
C THR A 648 -1.51 -18.61 22.87
N PRO A 649 -2.54 -19.39 23.24
CA PRO A 649 -3.93 -19.01 22.98
C PRO A 649 -4.39 -17.72 23.66
N ALA A 650 -3.83 -17.40 24.84
CA ALA A 650 -4.16 -16.18 25.60
C ALA A 650 -3.88 -14.87 24.85
N LEU A 651 -3.00 -14.88 23.85
CA LEU A 651 -2.64 -13.71 23.06
C LEU A 651 -3.34 -13.64 21.71
N SER A 652 -4.07 -14.69 21.32
CA SER A 652 -4.57 -14.89 19.95
C SER A 652 -5.40 -13.73 19.38
N ASP A 653 -6.05 -12.95 20.26
CA ASP A 653 -6.96 -11.88 19.86
C ASP A 653 -6.35 -10.49 19.99
N THR A 654 -5.13 -10.40 20.52
CA THR A 654 -4.49 -9.13 20.86
C THR A 654 -3.40 -8.80 19.87
N LEU A 655 -3.43 -7.56 19.38
CA LEU A 655 -2.34 -6.97 18.63
C LEU A 655 -1.38 -6.26 19.56
N HIS A 656 -0.09 -6.55 19.40
CA HIS A 656 0.94 -5.91 20.21
C HIS A 656 1.73 -4.96 19.33
N VAL A 657 1.77 -3.69 19.72
CA VAL A 657 2.51 -2.64 19.01
C VAL A 657 3.75 -2.30 19.82
N ILE A 658 4.93 -2.64 19.30
CA ILE A 658 6.21 -2.43 19.96
C ILE A 658 6.85 -1.15 19.41
N LEU A 659 7.01 -0.17 20.29
CA LEU A 659 7.44 1.20 19.99
C LEU A 659 8.76 1.50 20.70
N PRO A 660 9.69 2.25 20.07
CA PRO A 660 10.85 2.78 20.78
C PRO A 660 10.45 3.94 21.70
N ASP A 661 11.19 4.22 22.77
CA ASP A 661 10.91 5.34 23.68
C ASP A 661 11.98 6.45 23.68
N TRP A 662 13.03 6.31 22.86
CA TRP A 662 14.24 7.14 22.98
C TRP A 662 14.37 8.28 21.97
N THR A 663 13.54 8.33 20.91
CA THR A 663 13.58 9.45 19.96
C THR A 663 13.00 10.70 20.60
N THR A 664 13.38 11.89 20.12
CA THR A 664 12.95 13.17 20.74
C THR A 664 11.43 13.28 20.88
N ARG A 665 10.67 12.81 19.88
CA ARG A 665 9.20 12.80 19.96
C ARG A 665 8.72 11.67 20.87
N PHE A 666 9.26 10.46 20.71
CA PHE A 666 8.78 9.26 21.40
C PHE A 666 9.12 9.26 22.90
N ALA A 667 10.12 10.03 23.33
CA ALA A 667 10.43 10.23 24.74
C ALA A 667 9.42 11.14 25.47
N THR A 668 8.57 11.86 24.73
CA THR A 668 7.59 12.79 25.32
C THR A 668 6.28 12.05 25.63
N ALA A 669 5.87 12.01 26.90
CA ALA A 669 4.64 11.34 27.34
C ALA A 669 3.38 11.77 26.56
N GLU A 670 3.23 13.08 26.29
CA GLU A 670 2.12 13.63 25.51
C GLU A 670 2.05 13.04 24.09
N PHE A 671 3.21 12.82 23.47
CA PHE A 671 3.29 12.23 22.14
C PHE A 671 3.05 10.73 22.18
N GLN A 672 3.54 10.04 23.21
CA GLN A 672 3.24 8.61 23.43
C GLN A 672 1.72 8.38 23.55
N ASP A 673 1.02 9.20 24.35
CA ASP A 673 -0.44 9.14 24.49
C ASP A 673 -1.16 9.38 23.17
N PHE A 674 -0.68 10.36 22.39
CA PHE A 674 -1.22 10.65 21.05
C PHE A 674 -1.02 9.47 20.09
N VAL A 675 0.17 8.85 20.07
CA VAL A 675 0.48 7.67 19.26
C VAL A 675 -0.43 6.50 19.64
N GLN A 676 -0.54 6.19 20.94
CA GLN A 676 -1.40 5.10 21.43
C GLN A 676 -2.87 5.31 21.07
N ARG A 677 -3.38 6.54 21.23
CA ARG A 677 -4.75 6.88 20.84
C ARG A 677 -4.98 6.68 19.34
N THR A 678 -4.03 7.14 18.52
CA THR A 678 -4.10 7.00 17.06
C THR A 678 -4.09 5.52 16.68
N ILE A 679 -3.19 4.71 17.26
CA ILE A 679 -3.16 3.26 17.01
C ILE A 679 -4.52 2.61 17.33
N ARG A 680 -5.14 2.96 18.47
CA ARG A 680 -6.45 2.41 18.85
C ARG A 680 -7.57 2.84 17.90
N GLU A 681 -7.55 4.07 17.40
CA GLU A 681 -8.56 4.60 16.49
C GLU A 681 -8.56 3.90 15.12
N TYR A 682 -7.39 3.50 14.65
CA TYR A 682 -7.20 2.89 13.33
C TYR A 682 -7.12 1.35 13.36
N THR A 683 -7.18 0.74 14.53
CA THR A 683 -7.25 -0.73 14.67
C THR A 683 -8.71 -1.21 14.64
N PRO A 684 -9.03 -2.39 14.06
CA PRO A 684 -10.38 -2.93 14.10
C PRO A 684 -10.96 -3.03 15.51
N LEU A 685 -12.22 -2.63 15.66
CA LEU A 685 -12.92 -2.55 16.96
C LEU A 685 -12.92 -3.87 17.75
N HIS A 686 -12.93 -5.01 17.05
CA HIS A 686 -12.96 -6.33 17.66
C HIS A 686 -11.57 -6.85 18.10
N MET A 687 -10.50 -6.10 17.82
CA MET A 687 -9.13 -6.46 18.20
C MET A 687 -8.60 -5.54 19.30
N PRO A 688 -8.39 -6.04 20.54
CA PRO A 688 -7.62 -5.30 21.53
C PRO A 688 -6.19 -5.01 21.04
N VAL A 689 -5.68 -3.84 21.41
CA VAL A 689 -4.29 -3.43 21.14
C VAL A 689 -3.56 -3.09 22.42
N GLN A 690 -2.38 -3.68 22.57
CA GLN A 690 -1.44 -3.36 23.62
C GLN A 690 -0.21 -2.65 23.03
N CYS A 691 0.08 -1.44 23.49
CA CYS A 691 1.27 -0.69 23.08
C CYS A 691 2.37 -0.88 24.13
N LEU A 692 3.56 -1.31 23.70
CA LEU A 692 4.74 -1.51 24.54
C LEU A 692 5.83 -0.54 24.08
N TRP A 693 6.22 0.37 24.96
CA TRP A 693 7.27 1.37 24.72
C TRP A 693 8.58 0.86 25.30
N LEU A 694 9.51 0.42 24.46
CA LEU A 694 10.77 -0.18 24.87
C LEU A 694 11.91 0.82 24.80
N ASP A 695 12.84 0.69 25.75
CA ASP A 695 14.15 1.29 25.62
C ASP A 695 14.97 0.61 24.53
N ARG A 696 16.11 1.22 24.21
CA ARG A 696 16.96 0.78 23.09
C ARG A 696 17.51 -0.63 23.26
N GLU A 697 17.86 -0.99 24.49
CA GLU A 697 18.46 -2.28 24.83
C GLU A 697 17.42 -3.41 24.75
N THR A 698 16.26 -3.20 25.37
CA THR A 698 15.14 -4.13 25.33
C THR A 698 14.62 -4.28 23.90
N MET A 699 14.53 -3.19 23.13
CA MET A 699 14.17 -3.27 21.70
C MET A 699 15.16 -4.14 20.93
N SER A 700 16.47 -3.99 21.16
CA SER A 700 17.49 -4.80 20.48
C SER A 700 17.33 -6.30 20.75
N LEU A 701 17.10 -6.69 22.01
CA LEU A 701 16.80 -8.09 22.37
C LEU A 701 15.49 -8.56 21.73
N PHE A 702 14.44 -7.73 21.77
CA PHE A 702 13.15 -8.03 21.15
C PHE A 702 13.32 -8.26 19.64
N GLU A 703 14.01 -7.38 18.93
CA GLU A 703 14.23 -7.48 17.49
C GLU A 703 14.97 -8.77 17.14
N ARG A 704 16.00 -9.12 17.92
CA ARG A 704 16.74 -10.37 17.73
C ARG A 704 15.85 -11.60 17.90
N LEU A 705 15.06 -11.63 18.97
CA LEU A 705 14.12 -12.71 19.23
C LEU A 705 13.01 -12.79 18.16
N TYR A 706 12.44 -11.64 17.80
CA TYR A 706 11.39 -11.50 16.80
C TYR A 706 11.86 -11.94 15.41
N TYR A 707 13.04 -11.52 14.95
CA TYR A 707 13.58 -11.94 13.66
C TYR A 707 14.00 -13.41 13.66
N GLY A 708 14.50 -13.93 14.78
CA GLY A 708 14.73 -15.36 14.99
C GLY A 708 13.44 -16.14 14.77
N TRP A 709 12.40 -15.83 15.56
CA TRP A 709 11.08 -16.44 15.46
C TRP A 709 10.53 -16.34 14.04
N LEU A 710 10.55 -15.14 13.46
CA LEU A 710 9.99 -14.87 12.14
C LEU A 710 10.61 -15.74 11.05
N ASN A 711 11.93 -15.92 11.09
CA ASN A 711 12.64 -16.75 10.12
C ASN A 711 12.21 -18.22 10.20
N TYR A 712 12.16 -18.79 11.41
CA TYR A 712 11.74 -20.18 11.62
C TYR A 712 10.25 -20.39 11.36
N PHE A 713 9.40 -19.44 11.80
CA PHE A 713 7.96 -19.44 11.51
C PHE A 713 7.70 -19.42 10.00
N ALA A 714 8.36 -18.54 9.24
CA ALA A 714 8.20 -18.50 7.78
C ALA A 714 8.61 -19.82 7.12
N GLN A 715 9.65 -20.49 7.62
CA GLN A 715 10.10 -21.78 7.09
C GLN A 715 9.11 -22.90 7.39
N THR A 716 8.61 -22.99 8.62
CA THR A 716 7.59 -23.99 8.99
C THR A 716 6.31 -23.82 8.17
N GLN A 717 5.89 -22.58 7.89
CA GLN A 717 4.74 -22.33 7.02
C GLN A 717 5.00 -22.71 5.54
N ARG A 718 6.25 -22.64 5.05
CA ARG A 718 6.60 -23.07 3.69
C ARG A 718 6.56 -24.58 3.50
N THR A 719 6.96 -25.35 4.52
CA THR A 719 7.04 -26.82 4.45
C THR A 719 5.82 -27.52 5.04
N ARG A 720 4.86 -26.77 5.59
CA ARG A 720 3.66 -27.26 6.28
C ARG A 720 2.91 -28.38 5.55
N PHE A 721 2.84 -28.32 4.22
CA PHE A 721 2.09 -29.28 3.38
C PHE A 721 2.96 -30.26 2.58
N SER A 722 4.30 -30.23 2.73
CA SER A 722 5.21 -31.09 1.97
C SER A 722 5.93 -32.11 2.86
N GLU A 723 6.79 -31.63 3.76
CA GLU A 723 7.58 -32.44 4.69
C GLU A 723 7.69 -31.66 6.00
N GLN A 724 7.01 -32.13 7.04
CA GLN A 724 7.11 -31.53 8.37
C GLN A 724 8.49 -31.86 8.95
N ASN A 725 9.17 -30.82 9.42
CA ASN A 725 10.45 -30.95 10.10
C ASN A 725 10.25 -30.61 11.58
N ASP A 726 10.24 -31.64 12.42
CA ASP A 726 10.00 -31.53 13.87
C ASP A 726 11.01 -30.62 14.55
N THR A 727 12.26 -30.52 14.06
CA THR A 727 13.27 -29.66 14.67
C THR A 727 13.00 -28.19 14.40
N LEU A 728 12.55 -27.83 13.19
CA LEU A 728 12.11 -26.47 12.87
C LEU A 728 10.84 -26.09 13.65
N LEU A 729 9.91 -27.03 13.83
CA LEU A 729 8.70 -26.80 14.60
C LEU A 729 9.04 -26.52 16.07
N ASN A 730 9.87 -27.35 16.69
CA ASN A 730 10.30 -27.17 18.08
C ASN A 730 11.00 -25.82 18.28
N ILE A 731 11.96 -25.44 17.43
CA ILE A 731 12.62 -24.12 17.52
C ILE A 731 11.60 -22.98 17.39
N THR A 732 10.64 -23.10 16.46
CA THR A 732 9.58 -22.09 16.29
C THR A 732 8.71 -21.97 17.55
N GLU A 733 8.33 -23.10 18.15
CA GLU A 733 7.53 -23.15 19.39
C GLU A 733 8.26 -22.52 20.57
N GLN A 734 9.55 -22.83 20.76
CA GLN A 734 10.38 -22.26 21.82
C GLN A 734 10.48 -20.73 21.69
N LEU A 735 10.82 -20.23 20.50
CA LEU A 735 10.92 -18.78 20.25
C LEU A 735 9.56 -18.08 20.38
N SER A 736 8.49 -18.74 19.94
CA SER A 736 7.11 -18.26 20.10
C SER A 736 6.69 -18.17 21.56
N GLN A 737 7.08 -19.13 22.40
CA GLN A 737 6.77 -19.14 23.83
C GLN A 737 7.53 -18.03 24.59
N LEU A 738 8.80 -17.80 24.24
CA LEU A 738 9.59 -16.68 24.77
C LEU A 738 8.95 -15.33 24.42
N LEU A 739 8.60 -15.11 23.14
CA LEU A 739 7.89 -13.91 22.70
C LEU A 739 6.56 -13.75 23.42
N SER A 740 5.77 -14.81 23.53
CA SER A 740 4.46 -14.76 24.16
C SER A 740 4.56 -14.38 25.64
N SER A 741 5.51 -14.98 26.36
CA SER A 741 5.74 -14.66 27.77
C SER A 741 6.13 -13.19 27.95
N PHE A 742 6.99 -12.65 27.09
CA PHE A 742 7.37 -11.23 27.10
C PHE A 742 6.18 -10.29 26.82
N LEU A 743 5.27 -10.67 25.92
CA LEU A 743 4.12 -9.84 25.58
C LEU A 743 3.05 -9.81 26.69
N ILE A 744 2.90 -10.92 27.44
CA ILE A 744 1.96 -11.02 28.57
C ILE A 744 2.44 -10.15 29.75
N GLU A 745 3.70 -10.31 30.16
CA GLU A 745 4.27 -9.61 31.31
C GLU A 745 5.60 -8.94 30.92
N PRO A 746 5.54 -7.77 30.25
CA PRO A 746 6.73 -7.11 29.73
C PRO A 746 7.66 -6.50 30.78
N LYS A 747 7.10 -6.15 31.95
CA LYS A 747 7.78 -5.38 33.00
C LYS A 747 7.69 -6.09 34.34
N SER A 748 8.78 -6.09 35.08
CA SER A 748 8.84 -6.52 36.50
C SER A 748 9.11 -5.32 37.40
N THR A 749 8.75 -5.47 38.66
CA THR A 749 9.09 -4.50 39.71
C THR A 749 10.05 -5.16 40.68
N ASP A 750 11.22 -4.56 40.88
CA ASP A 750 12.18 -5.05 41.85
C ASP A 750 11.68 -4.82 43.30
N ASP A 751 12.37 -5.42 44.28
CA ASP A 751 12.07 -5.26 45.71
C ASP A 751 12.12 -3.79 46.20
N LYS A 752 12.69 -2.88 45.40
CA LYS A 752 12.82 -1.44 45.67
C LYS A 752 11.74 -0.61 44.98
N GLY A 753 10.84 -1.23 44.22
CA GLY A 753 9.76 -0.55 43.50
C GLY A 753 10.15 0.01 42.13
N HIS A 754 11.34 -0.30 41.62
CA HIS A 754 11.79 0.08 40.28
C HIS A 754 11.27 -0.89 39.23
N THR A 755 10.62 -0.34 38.21
CA THR A 755 10.11 -1.14 37.09
C THR A 755 11.18 -1.28 36.01
N HIS A 756 11.56 -2.52 35.66
CA HIS A 756 12.53 -2.83 34.60
C HIS A 756 11.96 -3.84 33.59
N TRP A 757 12.59 -3.95 32.42
CA TRP A 757 12.17 -4.88 31.37
C TRP A 757 12.64 -6.31 31.64
N LEU A 758 11.72 -7.26 31.54
CA LEU A 758 11.96 -8.66 31.88
C LEU A 758 12.69 -9.45 30.79
N LEU A 759 12.85 -8.93 29.58
CA LEU A 759 13.18 -9.78 28.43
C LEU A 759 14.49 -10.57 28.62
N ALA A 760 15.55 -9.94 29.14
CA ALA A 760 16.81 -10.62 29.42
C ALA A 760 16.64 -11.70 30.50
N ASP A 761 16.02 -11.35 31.64
CA ASP A 761 15.71 -12.30 32.71
C ASP A 761 14.86 -13.48 32.21
N LEU A 762 13.80 -13.21 31.46
CA LEU A 762 12.89 -14.21 30.90
C LEU A 762 13.64 -15.22 30.02
N ILE A 763 14.55 -14.75 29.17
CA ILE A 763 15.39 -15.62 28.32
C ILE A 763 16.30 -16.49 29.18
N LEU A 764 16.98 -15.90 30.17
CA LEU A 764 17.91 -16.64 31.03
C LEU A 764 17.18 -17.64 31.92
N THR A 765 16.07 -17.25 32.52
CA THR A 765 15.21 -18.11 33.34
C THR A 765 14.64 -19.26 32.51
N TYR A 766 14.19 -19.00 31.28
CA TYR A 766 13.77 -20.05 30.35
C TYR A 766 14.91 -21.05 30.06
N GLN A 767 16.11 -20.55 29.77
CA GLN A 767 17.28 -21.40 29.52
C GLN A 767 17.67 -22.24 30.75
N ALA A 768 17.59 -21.65 31.95
CA ALA A 768 17.85 -22.34 33.20
C ALA A 768 16.84 -23.47 33.44
N LEU A 769 15.57 -23.26 33.11
CA LEU A 769 14.51 -24.27 33.21
C LEU A 769 14.73 -25.44 32.24
N GLN A 770 15.15 -25.16 30.99
CA GLN A 770 15.44 -26.21 30.00
C GLN A 770 16.59 -27.12 30.43
N HIS A 771 17.62 -26.57 31.10
CA HIS A 771 18.76 -27.34 31.62
C HIS A 771 18.59 -27.82 33.08
N GLY A 772 17.53 -27.40 33.77
CA GLY A 772 17.26 -27.69 35.18
C GLY A 772 18.24 -27.05 36.17
N ASN A 773 19.11 -26.14 35.74
CA ASN A 773 20.06 -25.41 36.59
C ASN A 773 20.65 -24.16 35.89
N TRP A 774 21.26 -23.28 36.67
CA TRP A 774 21.89 -22.03 36.20
C TRP A 774 23.38 -22.16 35.83
N ASN A 775 23.96 -23.37 35.86
CA ASN A 775 25.42 -23.52 35.73
C ASN A 775 25.94 -23.11 34.35
N ALA A 776 25.19 -23.42 33.28
CA ALA A 776 25.54 -23.02 31.92
C ALA A 776 25.56 -21.49 31.77
N ILE A 777 24.51 -20.82 32.27
CA ILE A 777 24.38 -19.36 32.24
C ILE A 777 25.52 -18.71 33.03
N LYS A 778 25.84 -19.21 34.23
CA LYS A 778 26.97 -18.72 35.03
C LYS A 778 28.30 -18.88 34.30
N ALA A 779 28.52 -19.99 33.61
CA ALA A 779 29.74 -20.22 32.85
C ALA A 779 29.86 -19.21 31.69
N THR A 780 28.78 -18.96 30.96
CA THR A 780 28.73 -17.93 29.90
C THR A 780 28.98 -16.53 30.46
N ILE A 781 28.39 -16.19 31.61
CA ILE A 781 28.63 -14.91 32.29
C ILE A 781 30.12 -14.75 32.66
N VAL A 782 30.74 -15.78 33.24
CA VAL A 782 32.17 -15.75 33.59
C VAL A 782 33.05 -15.60 32.35
N GLU A 783 32.71 -16.27 31.24
CA GLU A 783 33.41 -16.11 29.96
C GLU A 783 33.30 -14.67 29.42
N LEU A 784 32.11 -14.07 29.50
CA LEU A 784 31.90 -12.68 29.09
C LEU A 784 32.65 -11.68 29.99
N LEU A 785 32.59 -11.84 31.32
CA LEU A 785 33.34 -11.00 32.26
C LEU A 785 34.85 -11.03 31.96
N ASN A 786 35.41 -12.22 31.75
CA ASN A 786 36.81 -12.38 31.35
C ASN A 786 37.14 -11.74 30.00
N THR A 787 36.17 -11.69 29.08
CA THR A 787 36.35 -11.07 27.75
C THR A 787 36.44 -9.55 27.82
N TYR A 788 35.74 -8.92 28.77
CA TYR A 788 35.69 -7.46 28.95
C TYR A 788 36.62 -6.92 30.05
N ASP A 789 37.31 -7.81 30.78
CA ASP A 789 38.38 -7.43 31.72
C ASP A 789 39.60 -6.89 30.96
N SER A 790 39.77 -5.56 31.01
CA SER A 790 40.82 -4.87 30.26
C SER A 790 42.24 -5.20 30.73
N GLU A 791 42.40 -5.60 32.00
CA GLU A 791 43.71 -5.93 32.56
C GLU A 791 44.17 -7.36 32.20
N HIS A 792 43.28 -8.20 31.64
CA HIS A 792 43.49 -9.65 31.46
C HIS A 792 44.05 -10.27 32.74
N SER A 793 43.63 -9.74 33.89
CA SER A 793 43.94 -10.33 35.18
C SER A 793 43.41 -11.75 35.15
N ASN A 794 44.18 -12.71 35.66
CA ASN A 794 43.73 -14.09 35.84
C ASN A 794 42.73 -14.13 37.03
N THR A 795 41.73 -13.26 36.99
CA THR A 795 40.73 -13.02 38.03
C THR A 795 39.72 -14.14 37.96
N ASP A 796 39.68 -14.98 38.98
CA ASP A 796 38.68 -16.03 39.09
C ASP A 796 37.33 -15.39 39.47
N PHE A 797 36.57 -14.92 38.48
CA PHE A 797 35.20 -14.46 38.69
C PHE A 797 34.32 -15.63 39.16
N ILE A 798 33.72 -15.50 40.33
CA ILE A 798 32.81 -16.52 40.91
C ILE A 798 31.40 -15.94 40.97
N ILE A 799 30.50 -16.54 40.19
CA ILE A 799 29.09 -16.16 40.16
C ILE A 799 28.25 -17.14 40.98
N THR A 800 27.52 -16.63 41.96
CA THR A 800 26.67 -17.40 42.88
C THR A 800 25.18 -17.07 42.69
N GLY A 801 24.27 -17.86 43.28
CA GLY A 801 22.81 -17.67 43.14
C GLY A 801 22.06 -18.84 42.48
N GLN A 802 20.74 -18.92 42.69
CA GLN A 802 19.85 -19.95 42.15
C GLN A 802 18.67 -19.40 41.34
N ASN A 803 18.57 -18.08 41.20
CA ASN A 803 17.61 -17.37 40.37
C ASN A 803 18.32 -16.17 39.71
N ALA A 804 17.64 -15.51 38.78
CA ALA A 804 18.21 -14.39 38.03
C ALA A 804 18.64 -13.23 38.93
N ASP A 805 17.81 -12.82 39.89
CA ASP A 805 18.11 -11.71 40.81
C ASP A 805 19.41 -11.95 41.61
N GLN A 806 19.56 -13.14 42.21
CA GLN A 806 20.76 -13.47 42.99
C GLN A 806 22.01 -13.52 42.10
N ILE A 807 21.87 -13.96 40.85
CA ILE A 807 22.97 -14.00 39.89
C ILE A 807 23.33 -12.58 39.46
N HIS A 808 22.33 -11.71 39.25
CA HIS A 808 22.50 -10.31 38.91
C HIS A 808 23.26 -9.56 40.00
N ASP A 809 22.80 -9.68 41.25
CA ASP A 809 23.48 -9.12 42.42
C ASP A 809 24.93 -9.62 42.51
N SER A 810 25.15 -10.93 42.31
CA SER A 810 26.49 -11.52 42.32
C SER A 810 27.38 -10.98 41.19
N VAL A 811 26.84 -10.72 39.99
CA VAL A 811 27.58 -10.08 38.89
C VAL A 811 27.92 -8.65 39.23
N ASN A 812 26.96 -7.90 39.76
CA ASN A 812 27.15 -6.50 40.14
C ASN A 812 28.24 -6.34 41.21
N GLU A 813 28.25 -7.20 42.23
CA GLU A 813 29.32 -7.23 43.24
C GLU A 813 30.71 -7.51 42.63
N ASN A 814 30.79 -8.43 41.67
CA ASN A 814 32.05 -8.75 40.97
C ASN A 814 32.55 -7.58 40.11
N ILE A 815 31.65 -6.86 39.44
CA ILE A 815 32.00 -5.66 38.65
C ILE A 815 32.43 -4.52 39.58
N LEU A 816 31.67 -4.21 40.62
CA LEU A 816 31.99 -3.13 41.57
C LEU A 816 33.30 -3.36 42.33
N SER A 817 33.64 -4.62 42.62
CA SER A 817 34.92 -4.97 43.26
C SER A 817 36.14 -4.84 42.33
N HIS A 818 35.92 -4.79 41.02
CA HIS A 818 36.96 -4.65 39.98
C HIS A 818 36.62 -3.51 38.99
N ASP A 819 35.97 -2.44 39.45
CA ASP A 819 35.42 -1.36 38.62
C ASP A 819 36.48 -0.74 37.68
N ALA A 820 37.73 -0.64 38.16
CA ALA A 820 38.85 -0.12 37.39
C ALA A 820 39.24 -0.98 36.16
N ASN A 821 38.82 -2.25 36.12
CA ASN A 821 39.16 -3.20 35.07
C ASN A 821 38.16 -3.16 33.91
N PHE A 822 36.97 -2.59 34.12
CA PHE A 822 35.91 -2.56 33.12
C PHE A 822 35.80 -1.17 32.46
N PRO A 823 35.22 -1.10 31.24
CA PRO A 823 34.94 0.19 30.59
C PRO A 823 33.99 1.06 31.41
N ASP A 824 34.15 2.39 31.33
CA ASP A 824 33.24 3.34 31.97
C ASP A 824 31.77 3.07 31.56
N GLY A 825 30.90 2.86 32.56
CA GLY A 825 29.47 2.57 32.36
C GLY A 825 29.12 1.10 32.11
N PHE A 826 30.08 0.18 32.25
CA PHE A 826 29.82 -1.25 32.23
C PHE A 826 29.19 -1.72 33.54
N ASP A 827 28.08 -2.43 33.45
CA ASP A 827 27.29 -2.88 34.61
C ASP A 827 26.76 -4.31 34.45
N ALA A 828 26.06 -4.78 35.49
CA ALA A 828 25.48 -6.12 35.50
C ALA A 828 24.39 -6.30 34.43
N ASP A 829 23.62 -5.25 34.13
CA ASP A 829 22.60 -5.23 33.08
C ASP A 829 23.22 -5.48 31.69
N THR A 830 24.38 -4.87 31.42
CA THR A 830 25.15 -5.09 30.19
C THR A 830 25.54 -6.56 30.02
N ILE A 831 26.02 -7.21 31.09
CA ILE A 831 26.38 -8.64 31.06
C ILE A 831 25.14 -9.52 30.86
N PHE A 832 24.03 -9.21 31.53
CA PHE A 832 22.77 -9.94 31.39
C PHE A 832 22.22 -9.83 29.96
N TYR A 833 22.26 -8.63 29.38
CA TYR A 833 21.93 -8.38 27.99
C TYR A 833 22.77 -9.25 27.05
N LEU A 834 24.11 -9.24 27.20
CA LEU A 834 25.02 -10.02 26.35
C LEU A 834 24.82 -11.53 26.50
N THR A 835 24.50 -11.99 27.72
CA THR A 835 24.23 -13.40 28.00
C THR A 835 22.90 -13.85 27.39
N ALA A 836 21.84 -13.05 27.55
CA ALA A 836 20.55 -13.30 26.90
C ALA A 836 20.68 -13.28 25.37
N GLN A 837 21.45 -12.32 24.85
CA GLN A 837 21.82 -12.24 23.45
C GLN A 837 22.46 -13.57 22.99
N HIS A 838 23.47 -14.07 23.70
CA HIS A 838 24.15 -15.34 23.38
C HIS A 838 23.17 -16.52 23.29
N HIS A 839 22.27 -16.67 24.26
CA HIS A 839 21.33 -17.79 24.27
C HIS A 839 20.26 -17.71 23.16
N ILE A 840 19.79 -16.51 22.76
CA ILE A 840 18.94 -16.38 21.56
C ILE A 840 19.69 -16.93 20.33
N ASP A 841 20.97 -16.61 20.18
CA ASP A 841 21.79 -17.13 19.07
C ASP A 841 21.97 -18.64 19.14
N GLU A 842 22.13 -19.21 20.33
CA GLU A 842 22.21 -20.66 20.51
C GLU A 842 20.92 -21.35 20.08
N ILE A 843 19.76 -20.84 20.48
CA ILE A 843 18.44 -21.35 20.04
C ILE A 843 18.32 -21.28 18.50
N CYS A 844 18.85 -20.21 17.89
CA CYS A 844 18.83 -20.01 16.45
C CYS A 844 19.95 -20.73 15.67
N ARG A 845 20.83 -21.51 16.33
CA ARG A 845 21.88 -22.31 15.68
C ARG A 845 21.44 -23.79 15.64
N PRO A 846 20.95 -24.31 14.50
CA PRO A 846 20.64 -25.72 14.40
C PRO A 846 21.92 -26.55 14.43
N SER A 847 21.89 -27.70 15.07
CA SER A 847 23.00 -28.64 15.11
C SER A 847 23.33 -29.10 13.68
N LEU A 848 24.61 -28.99 13.29
CA LEU A 848 25.13 -29.30 11.94
C LEU A 848 24.92 -30.77 11.48
N GLN A 849 24.31 -31.62 12.29
CA GLN A 849 24.23 -33.07 12.06
C GLN A 849 23.01 -33.53 11.25
N GLU A 850 22.02 -32.67 10.98
CA GLU A 850 20.74 -33.10 10.36
C GLU A 850 20.63 -32.89 8.83
N HIS A 851 21.65 -32.36 8.16
CA HIS A 851 21.59 -32.06 6.71
C HIS A 851 22.36 -33.07 5.84
N ALA A 852 21.79 -34.26 5.65
CA ALA A 852 22.38 -35.32 4.82
C ALA A 852 21.97 -35.31 3.33
N SER A 853 20.93 -34.57 2.90
CA SER A 853 20.46 -34.57 1.50
C SER A 853 20.99 -33.38 0.69
N ARG A 854 21.99 -33.64 -0.16
CA ARG A 854 22.69 -32.63 -1.00
C ARG A 854 21.86 -31.93 -2.10
N GLN A 855 20.58 -32.26 -2.30
CA GLN A 855 19.80 -31.78 -3.45
C GLN A 855 18.80 -30.64 -3.15
N GLN A 856 18.56 -30.31 -1.88
CA GLN A 856 17.86 -29.08 -1.51
C GLN A 856 18.75 -28.30 -0.55
N ARG A 857 19.55 -27.37 -1.08
CA ARG A 857 20.17 -26.35 -0.23
C ARG A 857 19.08 -25.38 0.24
N LEU A 858 18.30 -25.80 1.22
CA LEU A 858 17.72 -24.85 2.18
C LEU A 858 18.91 -24.28 2.94
N ALA A 859 19.25 -23.02 2.66
CA ALA A 859 20.27 -22.31 3.41
C ALA A 859 19.72 -22.09 4.83
N ILE A 860 19.86 -23.11 5.68
CA ILE A 860 19.68 -22.98 7.11
C ILE A 860 20.94 -22.26 7.61
N SER A 861 20.91 -20.95 7.42
CA SER A 861 21.86 -20.02 8.01
C SER A 861 21.00 -18.93 8.64
N TYR A 862 20.73 -19.06 9.93
CA TYR A 862 20.59 -17.87 10.75
C TYR A 862 21.91 -17.12 10.60
N THR A 863 21.91 -16.11 9.73
CA THR A 863 22.99 -15.13 9.70
C THR A 863 22.50 -14.05 10.64
N PRO A 864 23.05 -13.91 11.86
CA PRO A 864 22.73 -12.75 12.68
C PRO A 864 22.92 -11.54 11.77
N LEU A 865 21.87 -10.71 11.67
CA LEU A 865 21.86 -9.57 10.76
C LEU A 865 23.18 -8.81 10.96
N ALA A 866 23.86 -8.43 9.88
CA ALA A 866 25.25 -7.95 9.94
C ALA A 866 25.43 -6.73 10.89
N TYR A 867 24.34 -6.04 11.21
CA TYR A 867 24.25 -4.90 12.13
C TYR A 867 23.75 -5.24 13.55
N LEU A 868 23.40 -6.50 13.86
CA LEU A 868 23.01 -7.00 15.20
C LEU A 868 24.12 -7.81 15.90
N LYS A 869 25.34 -7.86 15.34
CA LYS A 869 26.56 -8.30 16.05
C LYS A 869 27.00 -7.17 17.00
N PRO A 870 27.58 -7.49 18.18
CA PRO A 870 27.39 -6.69 19.38
C PRO A 870 27.71 -5.21 19.13
N LEU A 871 26.65 -4.39 19.15
CA LEU A 871 26.73 -3.00 19.60
C LEU A 871 26.51 -3.14 21.11
N PHE A 872 27.51 -2.94 21.95
CA PHE A 872 28.15 -1.65 22.20
C PHE A 872 29.70 -1.74 22.28
N PRO A 873 30.42 -0.68 21.84
CA PRO A 873 30.41 0.59 22.57
C PRO A 873 29.90 1.77 21.75
N VAL A 874 29.36 2.74 22.50
CA VAL A 874 28.94 4.10 22.14
C VAL A 874 29.66 4.66 20.91
N SER A 875 28.92 5.11 19.88
CA SER A 875 29.34 6.25 19.02
C SER A 875 28.34 6.54 17.88
N ILE A 876 27.75 7.73 17.87
CA ILE A 876 27.74 8.54 16.65
C ILE A 876 28.77 9.62 16.92
N SER A 877 29.90 9.55 16.23
CA SER A 877 30.97 10.53 16.33
C SER A 877 30.47 11.90 15.86
N ALA A 878 30.58 12.91 16.72
CA ALA A 878 30.66 14.28 16.25
C ALA A 878 32.08 14.51 15.70
N ILE A 879 32.16 14.84 14.41
CA ILE A 879 33.37 15.41 13.82
C ILE A 879 33.61 16.76 14.49
N ASN A 880 34.64 16.87 15.34
CA ASN A 880 35.17 18.17 15.74
C ASN A 880 36.40 18.48 14.84
N PRO A 881 36.34 19.46 13.93
CA PRO A 881 37.26 19.55 12.78
C PRO A 881 38.64 20.18 13.08
N ILE A 882 39.10 20.24 14.34
CA ILE A 882 40.15 21.22 14.72
C ILE A 882 41.54 20.64 15.08
N SER A 883 41.78 19.32 15.13
CA SER A 883 43.15 18.83 15.43
C SER A 883 43.48 17.43 14.87
N PRO A 884 44.55 17.25 14.05
CA PRO A 884 44.81 16.00 13.34
C PRO A 884 45.72 14.97 14.06
N GLU A 885 46.24 15.23 15.26
CA GLU A 885 47.40 14.45 15.76
C GLU A 885 47.23 13.71 17.10
N LYS A 886 46.01 13.58 17.65
CA LYS A 886 45.77 12.68 18.80
C LYS A 886 44.42 11.98 18.69
N TYR A 887 44.43 10.69 18.34
CA TYR A 887 43.31 9.80 18.65
C TYR A 887 43.40 9.44 20.14
N GLN A 888 42.77 10.25 20.98
CA GLN A 888 42.42 9.84 22.34
C GLN A 888 40.95 9.45 22.32
N PHE A 889 40.66 8.17 22.56
CA PHE A 889 39.31 7.70 22.86
C PHE A 889 38.93 8.29 24.21
N ILE A 890 38.00 9.25 24.19
CA ILE A 890 37.33 9.74 25.39
C ILE A 890 35.91 9.18 25.31
N VAL A 891 35.58 8.28 26.23
CA VAL A 891 34.21 7.80 26.44
C VAL A 891 33.45 8.95 27.08
N ALA A 892 32.62 9.62 26.30
CA ALA A 892 31.64 10.55 26.84
C ALA A 892 30.28 9.87 26.72
N ASN A 893 29.60 9.69 27.85
CA ASN A 893 28.18 9.38 27.86
C ASN A 893 27.48 10.45 27.03
N SER A 894 27.02 10.12 25.82
CA SER A 894 25.85 10.82 25.33
C SER A 894 24.73 10.34 26.23
N THR A 895 24.42 11.12 27.26
CA THR A 895 23.01 11.32 27.52
C THR A 895 22.35 11.55 26.16
N PRO A 896 21.10 11.12 25.91
CA PRO A 896 20.32 11.80 24.89
C PRO A 896 20.53 13.32 25.06
N ASN A 897 20.15 14.15 24.09
CA ASN A 897 19.69 15.45 24.55
C ASN A 897 18.57 15.14 25.56
N ARG A 898 18.91 15.04 26.87
CA ARG A 898 17.96 15.17 27.94
C ARG A 898 17.36 16.52 27.62
N ILE A 899 16.07 16.47 27.33
CA ILE A 899 15.21 17.62 27.09
C ILE A 899 15.59 18.75 28.04
#